data_AF-A0A6A7FS74-F1
#
_entry.id   AF-A0A6A7FS74-F1
#
_cell.length_a   1.000
_cell.length_b   1.000
_cell.length_c   1.000
_cell.angle_alpha   90.00
_cell.angle_beta   90.00
_cell.angle_gamma   90.00
#
_symmetry.space_group_name_H-M   'P 1'
#
loop_
_entity.id
_entity.type
_entity.pdbx_description
1 polymer ?
#
loop_
_entity_poly.entity_id
_entity_poly.type
_entity_poly.pdbx_seq_one_letter_code
_entity_poly.pdbx_strand_id
1 'polypeptide(L)'
;MFTRREFDEDQLDSIPVPPADRRTPANTPFSEGAIFGRLKKAENSSPGDDGITYRHWKTIDPECKILHLVFKICYKNRKIPATWKKSKTILIPKDGDPTDIKNWRPIALCKTIYKLYTSCLVDRLRSWAVDEEVICSAQKGFMPYDGVIEHNFTLQTYLDNARTNQGSICIAMLDLSNAFGSMPTDLILAVLRKVGVGEELEEIIGDIVTGGSTTIATKDGTTGELMINSGVRQGCPLSGFLFNTGIEPLVRSLIRKGAEDEPNIGHHCLAYADDLTLIAEDPNHLQELISDAAERCLAMGLQLNARKCFSLHMSGIQPRGTRDTQFYVGEHRMQYLREFESTKFLGRPVGFNIVKSTDRIERATAIGVKILQSKLAPWQRLDALRTFVLPSITFAMRTWQYNKGDYEKMDRQLRPLIKSTLYLPTRAANEYIYGSTKNGAFGIQMAAEDSDIFLVDTAFKLLTSPDPAIKELAENDCAKVAAQRLGEPPTRHLIPTFMTDAVLPRRHSNIQTIWSKARNASQRLETKWALQGDELVLTADDTLLTWGERRKVARTIRNARRLQRDEALQLKPDQGKAMSLVSADAASYSFLKDGKYIAFADWRFIHRGRLNLLPLNGARRGRQLDRRCRRCGYANETLPHVINHCMRHANTMQLRHNAIVERLKTTATFRNWRVKYENQVIPETNQNGRPDLVLQKNNELLIIDVTCPFENGEEAFETARNEKLNKYEETARQLRTIYNRVIVHPFIVGSLGSYDLHNADLTKKISSRRYTKTLKQLCVADTIAWSRKLYIEHITGARQY
;
A
#
# COMPACT_ATOMS: atom_id res chain seq x y z
N MET A 1 -25.08 23.71 -32.94
CA MET A 1 -24.16 24.82 -33.25
C MET A 1 -24.10 25.67 -31.98
N PHE A 2 -23.07 25.49 -31.14
CA PHE A 2 -22.96 26.21 -29.86
C PHE A 2 -22.41 27.61 -30.17
N THR A 3 -23.27 28.63 -30.12
CA THR A 3 -22.85 30.03 -30.10
C THR A 3 -22.01 30.25 -28.84
N ARG A 4 -20.78 30.72 -29.03
CA ARG A 4 -19.84 31.11 -27.97
C ARG A 4 -20.50 32.25 -27.19
N ARG A 5 -21.17 31.95 -26.07
CA ARG A 5 -21.60 32.99 -25.12
C ARG A 5 -20.32 33.61 -24.56
N GLU A 6 -20.23 34.94 -24.61
CA GLU A 6 -19.15 35.65 -23.93
C GLU A 6 -19.22 35.31 -22.44
N PHE A 7 -18.06 35.02 -21.85
CA PHE A 7 -17.95 34.69 -20.44
C PHE A 7 -18.17 35.97 -19.62
N ASP A 8 -19.16 35.92 -18.73
CA ASP A 8 -19.48 37.00 -17.81
C ASP A 8 -18.51 37.00 -16.63
N GLU A 9 -17.69 38.06 -16.49
CA GLU A 9 -16.70 38.18 -15.43
C GLU A 9 -17.33 38.31 -14.03
N ASP A 10 -18.61 38.71 -13.92
CA ASP A 10 -19.34 38.80 -12.65
C ASP A 10 -19.45 37.43 -11.96
N GLN A 11 -19.29 36.33 -12.72
CA GLN A 11 -19.23 34.97 -12.17
C GLN A 11 -18.01 34.73 -11.26
N LEU A 12 -16.99 35.59 -11.33
CA LEU A 12 -15.74 35.48 -10.58
C LEU A 12 -15.76 36.20 -9.22
N ASP A 13 -16.83 36.93 -8.88
CA ASP A 13 -16.93 37.71 -7.64
C ASP A 13 -16.93 36.87 -6.36
N SER A 14 -17.25 35.58 -6.49
CA SER A 14 -17.18 34.64 -5.39
C SER A 14 -15.76 34.23 -5.00
N ILE A 15 -14.77 34.50 -5.87
CA ILE A 15 -13.38 34.03 -5.72
C ILE A 15 -12.55 35.03 -4.92
N PRO A 16 -11.94 34.61 -3.79
CA PRO A 16 -11.04 35.47 -3.04
C PRO A 16 -9.75 35.69 -3.83
N VAL A 17 -9.23 36.92 -3.78
CA VAL A 17 -7.93 37.27 -4.36
C VAL A 17 -6.89 37.24 -3.24
N PRO A 18 -5.82 36.43 -3.34
CA PRO A 18 -4.78 36.41 -2.33
C PRO A 18 -4.13 37.80 -2.11
N PRO A 19 -3.51 38.03 -0.93
CA PRO A 19 -2.69 39.22 -0.68
C PRO A 19 -1.61 39.40 -1.75
N ALA A 20 -1.31 40.65 -2.13
CA ALA A 20 -0.45 40.95 -3.29
C ALA A 20 0.95 40.29 -3.21
N ASP A 21 1.51 40.16 -2.00
CA ASP A 21 2.79 39.52 -1.72
C ASP A 21 2.77 37.98 -1.85
N ARG A 22 1.57 37.37 -1.93
CA ARG A 22 1.37 35.91 -1.94
C ARG A 22 0.57 35.39 -3.14
N ARG A 23 0.12 36.29 -4.03
CA ARG A 23 -0.63 35.95 -5.25
C ARG A 23 0.10 34.99 -6.16
N THR A 24 1.41 35.11 -6.28
CA THR A 24 2.15 34.35 -7.28
C THR A 24 2.84 33.15 -6.63
N PRO A 25 2.61 31.92 -7.14
CA PRO A 25 3.44 30.78 -6.79
C PRO A 25 4.92 31.06 -7.08
N ALA A 26 5.82 30.16 -6.67
CA ALA A 26 7.25 30.31 -6.99
C ALA A 26 7.50 30.57 -8.50
N ASN A 27 7.82 31.82 -8.85
CA ASN A 27 8.01 32.30 -10.23
C ASN A 27 9.46 32.04 -10.70
N THR A 28 9.88 30.78 -10.63
CA THR A 28 11.23 30.35 -11.04
C THR A 28 11.20 29.03 -11.82
N PRO A 29 12.21 28.74 -12.66
CA PRO A 29 12.36 27.41 -13.26
C PRO A 29 12.46 26.30 -12.21
N PHE A 30 12.01 25.09 -12.55
CA PHE A 30 12.12 23.94 -11.65
C PHE A 30 13.59 23.55 -11.43
N SER A 31 13.98 23.32 -10.17
CA SER A 31 15.31 22.81 -9.85
C SER A 31 15.49 21.35 -10.26
N GLU A 32 16.74 20.93 -10.49
CA GLU A 32 17.08 19.51 -10.76
C GLU A 32 16.53 18.58 -9.67
N GLY A 33 16.68 18.97 -8.39
CA GLY A 33 16.17 18.21 -7.26
C GLY A 33 14.65 18.02 -7.25
N ALA A 34 13.89 19.05 -7.66
CA ALA A 34 12.43 18.95 -7.78
C ALA A 34 12.02 17.98 -8.89
N ILE A 35 12.67 18.06 -10.06
CA ILE A 35 12.42 17.17 -11.20
C ILE A 35 12.80 15.72 -10.85
N PHE A 36 13.98 15.52 -10.25
CA PHE A 36 14.45 14.23 -9.78
C PHE A 36 13.49 13.63 -8.75
N GLY A 37 13.06 14.42 -7.76
CA GLY A 37 12.09 14.01 -6.76
C GLY A 37 10.78 13.52 -7.38
N ARG A 38 10.29 14.20 -8.43
CA ARG A 38 9.09 13.79 -9.16
C ARG A 38 9.30 12.55 -10.01
N LEU A 39 10.39 12.50 -10.79
CA LEU A 39 10.73 11.36 -11.64
C LEU A 39 10.90 10.09 -10.79
N LYS A 40 11.57 10.18 -9.64
CA LYS A 40 11.77 9.06 -8.71
C LYS A 40 10.43 8.44 -8.28
N LYS A 41 9.44 9.28 -7.95
CA LYS A 41 8.09 8.86 -7.52
C LYS A 41 7.21 8.35 -8.67
N ALA A 42 7.52 8.68 -9.92
CA ALA A 42 6.72 8.28 -11.07
C ALA A 42 6.77 6.76 -11.29
N GLU A 43 5.60 6.12 -11.30
CA GLU A 43 5.41 4.74 -11.74
C GLU A 43 5.52 4.64 -13.27
N ASN A 44 5.98 3.50 -13.78
CA ASN A 44 6.24 3.37 -15.20
C ASN A 44 4.93 3.24 -16.00
N SER A 45 4.38 4.38 -16.44
CA SER A 45 3.18 4.45 -17.28
C SER A 45 3.46 4.23 -18.77
N SER A 46 2.42 3.93 -19.53
CA SER A 46 2.46 3.87 -21.00
C SER A 46 2.98 5.19 -21.60
N PRO A 47 3.84 5.10 -22.63
CA PRO A 47 4.39 6.27 -23.30
C PRO A 47 3.36 6.93 -24.23
N GLY A 48 3.71 8.10 -24.77
CA GLY A 48 2.99 8.68 -25.89
C GLY A 48 3.35 7.99 -27.21
N ASP A 49 3.15 8.71 -28.30
CA ASP A 49 3.58 8.38 -29.67
C ASP A 49 5.12 8.23 -29.83
N ASP A 50 5.93 8.75 -28.89
CA ASP A 50 7.39 8.64 -28.90
C ASP A 50 7.95 7.32 -28.33
N GLY A 51 7.14 6.49 -27.69
CA GLY A 51 7.60 5.26 -27.06
C GLY A 51 8.48 5.45 -25.81
N ILE A 52 8.68 6.67 -25.32
CA ILE A 52 9.59 6.95 -24.20
C ILE A 52 8.85 6.87 -22.86
N THR A 53 9.29 5.95 -21.99
CA THR A 53 8.70 5.72 -20.67
C THR A 53 9.48 6.43 -19.54
N TYR A 54 8.92 6.52 -18.34
CA TYR A 54 9.66 7.05 -17.17
C TYR A 54 10.89 6.21 -16.82
N ARG A 55 10.86 4.90 -17.08
CA ARG A 55 12.04 4.04 -16.94
C ARG A 55 13.18 4.49 -17.85
N HIS A 56 12.89 4.89 -19.09
CA HIS A 56 13.90 5.41 -20.00
C HIS A 56 14.52 6.70 -19.45
N TRP A 57 13.70 7.65 -18.97
CA TRP A 57 14.21 8.87 -18.33
C TRP A 57 15.10 8.60 -17.11
N LYS A 58 14.70 7.65 -16.25
CA LYS A 58 15.50 7.21 -15.09
C LYS A 58 16.86 6.60 -15.47
N THR A 59 17.01 6.13 -16.70
CA THR A 59 18.26 5.53 -17.21
C THR A 59 19.09 6.51 -18.02
N ILE A 60 18.47 7.32 -18.88
CA ILE A 60 19.14 8.24 -19.80
C ILE A 60 19.59 9.51 -19.07
N ASP A 61 18.80 10.01 -18.11
CA ASP A 61 19.07 11.25 -17.38
C ASP A 61 18.81 11.04 -15.87
N PRO A 62 19.58 10.17 -15.19
CA PRO A 62 19.35 9.81 -13.79
C PRO A 62 19.46 10.98 -12.82
N GLU A 63 20.22 12.02 -13.18
CA GLU A 63 20.39 13.26 -12.41
C GLU A 63 19.46 14.39 -12.86
N CYS A 64 18.63 14.16 -13.90
CA CYS A 64 17.66 15.12 -14.44
C CYS A 64 18.28 16.43 -14.98
N LYS A 65 19.53 16.40 -15.45
CA LYS A 65 20.24 17.58 -15.98
C LYS A 65 19.68 18.03 -17.34
N ILE A 66 19.42 17.07 -18.23
CA ILE A 66 18.84 17.34 -19.56
C ILE A 66 17.40 17.81 -19.38
N LEU A 67 16.63 17.11 -18.55
CA LEU A 67 15.25 17.47 -18.23
C LEU A 67 15.16 18.88 -17.62
N HIS A 68 16.08 19.23 -16.71
CA HIS A 68 16.16 20.58 -16.14
C HIS A 68 16.39 21.64 -17.21
N LEU A 69 17.37 21.43 -18.10
CA LEU A 69 17.65 22.38 -19.18
C LEU A 69 16.43 22.58 -20.08
N VAL A 70 15.78 21.49 -20.52
CA VAL A 70 14.58 21.55 -21.35
C VAL A 70 13.45 22.30 -20.63
N PHE A 71 13.21 22.01 -19.35
CA PHE A 71 12.14 22.65 -18.58
C PHE A 71 12.42 24.13 -18.34
N LYS A 72 13.68 24.50 -18.12
CA LYS A 72 14.14 25.89 -18.01
C LYS A 72 13.92 26.65 -19.32
N ILE A 73 14.18 26.03 -20.47
CA ILE A 73 13.91 26.62 -21.79
C ILE A 73 12.40 26.83 -21.98
N CYS A 74 11.57 25.85 -21.63
CA CYS A 74 10.11 26.00 -21.71
C CYS A 74 9.62 27.15 -20.84
N TYR A 75 10.13 27.24 -19.62
CA TYR A 75 9.82 28.32 -18.68
C TYR A 75 10.20 29.69 -19.23
N LYS A 76 11.45 29.86 -19.68
CA LYS A 76 11.96 31.14 -20.20
C LYS A 76 11.18 31.63 -21.42
N ASN A 77 10.77 30.72 -22.30
CA ASN A 77 10.02 31.06 -23.51
C ASN A 77 8.50 31.10 -23.29
N ARG A 78 8.04 30.79 -22.07
CA ARG A 78 6.62 30.72 -21.70
C ARG A 78 5.79 29.79 -22.61
N LYS A 79 6.45 28.77 -23.18
CA LYS A 79 5.88 27.86 -24.20
C LYS A 79 6.41 26.44 -24.06
N ILE A 80 5.60 25.46 -24.44
CA ILE A 80 6.00 24.06 -24.56
C ILE A 80 6.21 23.66 -26.03
N PRO A 81 7.04 22.64 -26.32
CA PRO A 81 7.19 22.13 -27.67
C PRO A 81 5.85 21.71 -28.29
N ALA A 82 5.59 22.09 -29.55
CA ALA A 82 4.35 21.76 -30.26
C ALA A 82 4.06 20.25 -30.29
N THR A 83 5.11 19.42 -30.35
CA THR A 83 4.97 17.96 -30.32
C THR A 83 4.43 17.43 -28.98
N TRP A 84 4.57 18.17 -27.88
CA TRP A 84 4.01 17.79 -26.58
C TRP A 84 2.50 18.04 -26.49
N LYS A 85 1.95 18.88 -27.38
CA LYS A 85 0.52 19.18 -27.48
C LYS A 85 -0.26 18.08 -28.21
N LYS A 86 0.44 17.15 -28.87
CA LYS A 86 -0.13 15.98 -29.55
C LYS A 86 -0.33 14.82 -28.56
N SER A 87 -1.43 14.09 -28.72
CA SER A 87 -1.76 12.93 -27.89
C SER A 87 -2.36 11.78 -28.71
N LYS A 88 -2.32 10.57 -28.15
CA LYS A 88 -3.01 9.39 -28.71
C LYS A 88 -4.08 8.94 -27.74
N THR A 89 -5.35 9.10 -28.08
CA THR A 89 -6.49 8.72 -27.26
C THR A 89 -6.82 7.23 -27.43
N ILE A 90 -6.87 6.49 -26.34
CA ILE A 90 -7.40 5.12 -26.29
C ILE A 90 -8.77 5.12 -25.62
N LEU A 91 -9.66 4.21 -26.04
CA LEU A 91 -10.98 4.06 -25.43
C LEU A 91 -10.96 2.89 -24.44
N ILE A 92 -11.35 3.16 -23.19
CA ILE A 92 -11.52 2.13 -22.15
C ILE A 92 -13.02 1.92 -21.91
N PRO A 93 -13.53 0.67 -21.95
CA PRO A 93 -14.95 0.41 -21.74
C PRO A 93 -15.36 0.74 -20.30
N LYS A 94 -16.54 1.36 -20.14
CA LYS A 94 -17.28 1.47 -18.88
C LYS A 94 -18.27 0.31 -18.77
N ASP A 95 -19.04 0.30 -17.69
CA ASP A 95 -20.22 -0.54 -17.58
C ASP A 95 -21.30 -0.10 -18.60
N GLY A 96 -22.06 -1.05 -19.13
CA GLY A 96 -23.11 -0.81 -20.13
C GLY A 96 -22.86 -1.51 -21.46
N ASP A 97 -23.66 -1.15 -22.47
CA ASP A 97 -23.54 -1.68 -23.83
C ASP A 97 -22.27 -1.14 -24.51
N PRO A 98 -21.31 -2.00 -24.91
CA PRO A 98 -20.08 -1.58 -25.61
C PRO A 98 -20.32 -0.96 -26.99
N THR A 99 -21.52 -1.08 -27.56
CA THR A 99 -21.86 -0.46 -28.86
C THR A 99 -22.18 1.03 -28.76
N ASP A 100 -22.53 1.53 -27.57
CA ASP A 100 -22.75 2.96 -27.32
C ASP A 100 -21.43 3.64 -26.93
N ILE A 101 -20.99 4.61 -27.74
CA ILE A 101 -19.76 5.39 -27.51
C ILE A 101 -19.77 6.13 -26.15
N LYS A 102 -20.95 6.45 -25.58
CA LYS A 102 -21.08 7.10 -24.26
C LYS A 102 -20.58 6.20 -23.12
N ASN A 103 -20.59 4.89 -23.34
CA ASN A 103 -20.08 3.87 -22.42
C ASN A 103 -18.56 3.65 -22.58
N TRP A 104 -17.84 4.54 -23.27
CA TRP A 104 -16.38 4.50 -23.35
C TRP A 104 -15.76 5.71 -22.65
N ARG A 105 -14.58 5.52 -22.06
CA ARG A 105 -13.73 6.59 -21.50
C ARG A 105 -12.57 6.89 -22.45
N PRO A 106 -12.48 8.10 -23.00
CA PRO A 106 -11.32 8.51 -23.78
C PRO A 106 -10.14 8.85 -22.84
N ILE A 107 -9.02 8.13 -22.97
CA ILE A 107 -7.79 8.40 -22.23
C ILE A 107 -6.70 8.88 -23.19
N ALA A 108 -6.27 10.12 -23.03
CA ALA A 108 -5.20 10.72 -23.81
C ALA A 108 -3.83 10.23 -23.30
N LEU A 109 -3.13 9.46 -24.13
CA LEU A 109 -1.74 9.08 -23.90
C LEU A 109 -0.83 10.23 -24.35
N CYS A 110 -0.36 11.01 -23.37
CA CYS A 110 0.62 12.07 -23.58
C CYS A 110 2.06 11.56 -23.39
N LYS A 111 3.02 12.22 -24.05
CA LYS A 111 4.46 11.96 -23.87
C LYS A 111 4.87 12.05 -22.40
N THR A 112 5.77 11.18 -21.94
CA THR A 112 6.14 11.13 -20.51
C THR A 112 6.90 12.36 -20.04
N ILE A 113 7.67 13.01 -20.91
CA ILE A 113 8.34 14.27 -20.62
C ILE A 113 7.34 15.41 -20.38
N TYR A 114 6.28 15.50 -21.18
CA TYR A 114 5.18 16.44 -20.97
C TYR A 114 4.46 16.15 -19.65
N LYS A 115 4.16 14.88 -19.36
CA LYS A 115 3.54 14.48 -18.08
C LYS A 115 4.45 14.83 -16.88
N LEU A 116 5.77 14.75 -17.05
CA LEU A 116 6.72 15.13 -16.00
C LEU A 116 6.71 16.66 -15.79
N TYR A 117 6.76 17.45 -16.86
CA TYR A 117 6.69 18.92 -16.80
C TYR A 117 5.41 19.41 -16.14
N THR A 118 4.25 18.95 -16.63
CA THR A 118 2.93 19.29 -16.09
C THR A 118 2.72 18.80 -14.66
N SER A 119 3.36 17.68 -14.28
CA SER A 119 3.37 17.23 -12.89
C SER A 119 4.13 18.19 -11.97
N CYS A 120 5.28 18.72 -12.41
CA CYS A 120 6.03 19.72 -11.64
C CYS A 120 5.23 21.02 -11.50
N LEU A 121 4.52 21.45 -12.56
CA LEU A 121 3.59 22.59 -12.50
C LEU A 121 2.49 22.36 -11.47
N VAL A 122 1.82 21.19 -11.49
CA VAL A 122 0.77 20.86 -10.52
C VAL A 122 1.28 20.85 -9.09
N ASP A 123 2.44 20.24 -8.84
CA ASP A 123 2.96 20.16 -7.47
C ASP A 123 3.20 21.58 -6.91
N ARG A 124 3.66 22.52 -7.74
CA ARG A 124 3.81 23.94 -7.39
C ARG A 124 2.47 24.65 -7.19
N LEU A 125 1.58 24.56 -8.18
CA LEU A 125 0.29 25.25 -8.19
C LEU A 125 -0.62 24.76 -7.05
N ARG A 126 -0.62 23.45 -6.78
CA ARG A 126 -1.46 22.86 -5.74
C ARG A 126 -1.03 23.28 -4.34
N SER A 127 0.27 23.31 -4.04
CA SER A 127 0.76 23.76 -2.74
C SER A 127 0.33 25.21 -2.49
N TRP A 128 0.63 26.09 -3.45
CA TRP A 128 0.21 27.49 -3.38
C TRP A 128 -1.31 27.65 -3.26
N ALA A 129 -2.10 26.91 -4.04
CA ALA A 129 -3.56 27.01 -4.01
C ALA A 129 -4.18 26.55 -2.69
N VAL A 130 -3.49 25.68 -1.94
CA VAL A 130 -3.91 25.27 -0.59
C VAL A 130 -3.46 26.29 0.45
N ASP A 131 -2.20 26.73 0.38
CA ASP A 131 -1.62 27.66 1.35
C ASP A 131 -2.32 29.04 1.33
N GLU A 132 -2.71 29.50 0.13
CA GLU A 132 -3.40 30.77 -0.08
C GLU A 132 -4.92 30.63 -0.25
N GLU A 133 -5.48 29.45 0.05
CA GLU A 133 -6.91 29.14 -0.03
C GLU A 133 -7.57 29.55 -1.36
N VAL A 134 -6.87 29.39 -2.48
CA VAL A 134 -7.36 29.70 -3.84
C VAL A 134 -8.47 28.73 -4.22
N ILE A 135 -8.27 27.44 -3.91
CA ILE A 135 -9.30 26.40 -4.06
C ILE A 135 -9.88 26.13 -2.67
N CYS A 136 -11.20 26.25 -2.55
CA CYS A 136 -11.91 26.05 -1.30
C CYS A 136 -11.67 24.63 -0.75
N SER A 137 -11.52 24.51 0.58
CA SER A 137 -11.26 23.22 1.23
C SER A 137 -12.38 22.20 0.99
N ALA A 138 -13.60 22.64 0.69
CA ALA A 138 -14.73 21.80 0.29
C ALA A 138 -14.50 21.01 -1.01
N GLN A 139 -13.62 21.48 -1.90
CA GLN A 139 -13.18 20.74 -3.08
C GLN A 139 -12.05 19.79 -2.71
N LYS A 140 -12.38 18.50 -2.59
CA LYS A 140 -11.42 17.47 -2.19
C LYS A 140 -10.88 16.62 -3.34
N GLY A 141 -11.55 16.64 -4.51
CA GLY A 141 -11.09 15.92 -5.70
C GLY A 141 -9.78 16.53 -6.20
N PHE A 142 -8.78 15.71 -6.57
CA PHE A 142 -7.46 16.17 -7.02
C PHE A 142 -6.67 17.10 -6.07
N MET A 143 -7.14 17.29 -4.83
CA MET A 143 -6.51 18.10 -3.78
C MET A 143 -5.86 17.20 -2.71
N PRO A 144 -4.96 17.71 -1.85
CA PRO A 144 -4.13 16.86 -0.97
C PRO A 144 -4.86 16.39 0.31
N TYR A 145 -6.16 16.12 0.22
CA TYR A 145 -7.02 15.67 1.32
C TYR A 145 -7.34 14.17 1.24
N ASP A 146 -7.75 13.56 2.35
CA ASP A 146 -8.37 12.23 2.36
C ASP A 146 -9.86 12.33 1.95
N GLY A 147 -10.14 13.03 0.84
CA GLY A 147 -11.47 13.58 0.50
C GLY A 147 -12.63 12.60 0.54
N VAL A 148 -12.43 11.37 0.02
CA VAL A 148 -13.48 10.35 0.04
C VAL A 148 -13.86 9.97 1.47
N ILE A 149 -12.88 9.91 2.39
CA ILE A 149 -13.13 9.59 3.80
C ILE A 149 -13.80 10.78 4.49
N GLU A 150 -13.26 11.98 4.30
CA GLU A 150 -13.78 13.21 4.92
C GLU A 150 -15.24 13.44 4.51
N HIS A 151 -15.56 13.40 3.21
CA HIS A 151 -16.93 13.61 2.73
C HIS A 151 -17.89 12.50 3.16
N ASN A 152 -17.45 11.23 3.16
CA ASN A 152 -18.28 10.14 3.66
C ASN A 152 -18.54 10.24 5.17
N PHE A 153 -17.57 10.76 5.93
CA PHE A 153 -17.75 11.05 7.35
C PHE A 153 -18.77 12.18 7.53
N THR A 154 -18.56 13.33 6.91
CA THR A 154 -19.44 14.50 6.99
C THR A 154 -20.89 14.14 6.65
N LEU A 155 -21.13 13.50 5.50
CA LEU A 155 -22.47 13.09 5.09
C LEU A 155 -23.11 12.09 6.07
N GLN A 156 -22.33 11.12 6.57
CA GLN A 156 -22.84 10.15 7.53
C GLN A 156 -23.19 10.79 8.87
N THR A 157 -22.36 11.71 9.36
CA THR A 157 -22.58 12.44 10.61
C THR A 157 -23.87 13.26 10.53
N TYR A 158 -24.10 13.98 9.43
CA TYR A 158 -25.36 14.72 9.25
C TYR A 158 -26.58 13.81 9.15
N LEU A 159 -26.49 12.70 8.42
CA LEU A 159 -27.56 11.69 8.37
C LEU A 159 -27.87 11.09 9.75
N ASP A 160 -26.85 10.75 10.53
CA ASP A 160 -27.03 10.15 11.85
C ASP A 160 -27.57 11.17 12.88
N ASN A 161 -27.16 12.44 12.77
CA ASN A 161 -27.70 13.54 13.57
C ASN A 161 -29.18 13.76 13.29
N ALA A 162 -29.59 13.85 12.02
CA ALA A 162 -30.99 14.01 11.65
C ALA A 162 -31.86 12.85 12.19
N ARG A 163 -31.35 11.60 12.14
CA ARG A 163 -32.03 10.42 12.69
C ARG A 163 -32.17 10.46 14.22
N THR A 164 -31.16 10.96 14.91
CA THR A 164 -31.07 10.89 16.38
C THR A 164 -31.78 12.06 17.06
N ASN A 165 -31.63 13.26 16.50
CA ASN A 165 -32.09 14.52 17.10
C ASN A 165 -33.46 14.97 16.55
N GLN A 166 -34.20 14.08 15.88
CA GLN A 166 -35.50 14.40 15.27
C GLN A 166 -35.43 15.55 14.24
N GLY A 167 -34.31 15.67 13.52
CA GLY A 167 -34.11 16.71 12.50
C GLY A 167 -34.61 16.31 11.11
N SER A 168 -34.65 17.27 10.20
CA SER A 168 -34.85 17.04 8.75
C SER A 168 -33.50 17.18 8.04
N ILE A 169 -33.30 16.43 6.96
CA ILE A 169 -32.13 16.62 6.08
C ILE A 169 -32.49 16.29 4.64
N CYS A 170 -32.07 17.18 3.75
CA CYS A 170 -32.22 17.09 2.31
C CYS A 170 -30.82 17.05 1.69
N ILE A 171 -30.60 16.09 0.78
CA ILE A 171 -29.35 15.90 0.05
C ILE A 171 -29.65 15.88 -1.44
N ALA A 172 -28.84 16.58 -2.23
CA ALA A 172 -28.85 16.49 -3.70
C ALA A 172 -27.45 16.13 -4.21
N MET A 173 -27.33 14.98 -4.88
CA MET A 173 -26.14 14.55 -5.59
C MET A 173 -26.28 14.97 -7.06
N LEU A 174 -25.42 15.87 -7.51
CA LEU A 174 -25.44 16.46 -8.83
C LEU A 174 -24.37 15.82 -9.72
N ASP A 175 -24.73 15.52 -10.96
CA ASP A 175 -23.85 14.93 -11.98
C ASP A 175 -23.70 15.91 -13.16
N LEU A 176 -22.45 16.26 -13.50
CA LEU A 176 -22.14 17.14 -14.64
C LEU A 176 -22.05 16.35 -15.95
N SER A 177 -22.73 16.82 -16.98
CA SER A 177 -22.66 16.24 -18.33
C SER A 177 -21.30 16.51 -18.96
N ASN A 178 -20.53 15.45 -19.22
CA ASN A 178 -19.22 15.53 -19.88
C ASN A 178 -18.30 16.59 -19.24
N ALA A 179 -18.21 16.61 -17.91
CA ALA A 179 -17.56 17.68 -17.16
C ALA A 179 -16.16 18.07 -17.69
N PHE A 180 -15.27 17.09 -17.82
CA PHE A 180 -13.91 17.31 -18.33
C PHE A 180 -13.88 17.80 -19.78
N GLY A 181 -14.74 17.25 -20.64
CA GLY A 181 -14.78 17.60 -22.07
C GLY A 181 -15.49 18.92 -22.36
N SER A 182 -16.26 19.45 -21.41
CA SER A 182 -17.06 20.66 -21.60
C SER A 182 -16.44 21.90 -20.95
N MET A 183 -15.47 21.73 -20.04
CA MET A 183 -14.83 22.83 -19.31
C MET A 183 -14.20 23.86 -20.28
N PRO A 184 -14.71 25.11 -20.34
CA PRO A 184 -14.16 26.13 -21.23
C PRO A 184 -12.76 26.57 -20.83
N THR A 185 -11.87 26.68 -21.82
CA THR A 185 -10.50 27.16 -21.60
C THR A 185 -10.46 28.61 -21.15
N ASP A 186 -11.32 29.46 -21.71
CA ASP A 186 -11.37 30.89 -21.41
C ASP A 186 -11.73 31.14 -19.93
N LEU A 187 -12.65 30.35 -19.37
CA LEU A 187 -13.00 30.37 -17.94
C LEU A 187 -11.82 30.02 -17.05
N ILE A 188 -11.07 28.95 -17.37
CA ILE A 188 -9.89 28.54 -16.61
C ILE A 188 -8.87 29.69 -16.56
N LEU A 189 -8.58 30.31 -17.70
CA LEU A 189 -7.61 31.40 -17.79
C LEU A 189 -8.10 32.66 -17.06
N ALA A 190 -9.39 32.98 -17.15
CA ALA A 190 -9.98 34.11 -16.43
C ALA A 190 -9.87 33.94 -14.91
N VAL A 191 -10.17 32.74 -14.38
CA VAL A 191 -9.98 32.44 -12.95
C VAL A 191 -8.52 32.55 -12.54
N LEU A 192 -7.59 31.95 -13.30
CA LEU A 192 -6.15 32.00 -13.02
C LEU A 192 -5.61 33.43 -12.94
N ARG A 193 -6.08 34.31 -13.83
CA ARG A 193 -5.75 35.73 -13.84
C ARG A 193 -6.31 36.45 -12.62
N LYS A 194 -7.58 36.21 -12.28
CA LYS A 194 -8.26 36.79 -11.11
C LYS A 194 -7.51 36.47 -9.81
N VAL A 195 -7.04 35.24 -9.65
CA VAL A 195 -6.34 34.80 -8.43
C VAL A 195 -4.85 35.19 -8.41
N GLY A 196 -4.34 35.76 -9.50
CA GLY A 196 -2.99 36.34 -9.55
C GLY A 196 -1.84 35.35 -9.70
N VAL A 197 -2.05 34.24 -10.44
CA VAL A 197 -1.04 33.17 -10.63
C VAL A 197 0.31 33.63 -11.22
N GLY A 198 0.37 34.85 -11.74
CA GLY A 198 1.54 35.45 -12.38
C GLY A 198 1.54 35.25 -13.90
N GLU A 199 1.98 36.28 -14.62
CA GLU A 199 1.96 36.35 -16.08
C GLU A 199 2.69 35.17 -16.73
N GLU A 200 3.86 34.79 -16.21
CA GLU A 200 4.65 33.69 -16.79
C GLU A 200 3.92 32.34 -16.69
N LEU A 201 3.29 32.06 -15.54
CA LEU A 201 2.57 30.80 -15.35
C LEU A 201 1.25 30.80 -16.11
N GLU A 202 0.55 31.94 -16.17
CA GLU A 202 -0.66 32.11 -16.98
C GLU A 202 -0.37 31.80 -18.45
N GLU A 203 0.68 32.39 -19.02
CA GLU A 203 1.07 32.16 -20.42
C GLU A 203 1.49 30.70 -20.69
N ILE A 204 2.27 30.10 -19.79
CA ILE A 204 2.65 28.68 -19.90
C ILE A 204 1.41 27.78 -19.87
N ILE A 205 0.48 28.03 -18.93
CA ILE A 205 -0.75 27.25 -18.83
C ILE A 205 -1.62 27.46 -20.07
N GLY A 206 -1.77 28.72 -20.52
CA GLY A 206 -2.45 29.09 -21.76
C GLY A 206 -1.90 28.35 -22.98
N ASP A 207 -0.58 28.27 -23.12
CA ASP A 207 0.08 27.51 -24.19
C ASP A 207 -0.19 26.00 -24.07
N ILE A 208 -0.25 25.45 -22.85
CA ILE A 208 -0.53 24.03 -22.62
C ILE A 208 -1.95 23.64 -23.02
N VAL A 209 -2.94 24.47 -22.68
CA VAL A 209 -4.38 24.16 -22.85
C VAL A 209 -4.89 24.49 -24.26
N THR A 210 -4.19 25.34 -25.01
CA THR A 210 -4.54 25.71 -26.39
C THR A 210 -3.76 24.92 -27.44
N GLY A 211 -4.29 24.84 -28.68
CA GLY A 211 -3.60 24.25 -29.82
C GLY A 211 -3.26 22.76 -29.69
N GLY A 212 -4.05 22.03 -28.90
CA GLY A 212 -3.88 20.59 -28.71
C GLY A 212 -4.51 19.77 -29.83
N SER A 213 -3.92 18.62 -30.13
CA SER A 213 -4.50 17.66 -31.06
C SER A 213 -4.43 16.23 -30.52
N THR A 214 -5.31 15.37 -31.02
CA THR A 214 -5.32 13.95 -30.66
C THR A 214 -5.68 13.05 -31.84
N THR A 215 -5.20 11.81 -31.81
CA THR A 215 -5.66 10.73 -32.70
C THR A 215 -6.36 9.68 -31.85
N ILE A 216 -7.43 9.06 -32.34
CA ILE A 216 -8.12 7.98 -31.63
C ILE A 216 -7.57 6.64 -32.13
N ALA A 217 -7.11 5.81 -31.20
CA ALA A 217 -6.57 4.50 -31.49
C ALA A 217 -7.61 3.41 -31.24
N THR A 218 -7.86 2.62 -32.27
CA THR A 218 -8.77 1.46 -32.25
C THR A 218 -7.99 0.19 -32.63
N LYS A 219 -8.65 -0.97 -32.56
CA LYS A 219 -8.08 -2.24 -33.04
C LYS A 219 -7.77 -2.23 -34.55
N ASP A 220 -8.49 -1.41 -35.32
CA ASP A 220 -8.43 -1.37 -36.78
C ASP A 220 -7.48 -0.26 -37.30
N GLY A 221 -6.87 0.52 -36.40
CA GLY A 221 -5.94 1.59 -36.73
C GLY A 221 -6.19 2.88 -35.95
N THR A 222 -5.57 3.98 -36.40
CA THR A 222 -5.72 5.31 -35.82
C THR A 222 -6.50 6.23 -36.74
N THR A 223 -7.36 7.07 -36.17
CA THR A 223 -8.05 8.14 -36.93
C THR A 223 -7.06 9.21 -37.41
N GLY A 224 -7.54 10.10 -38.28
CA GLY A 224 -6.89 11.39 -38.53
C GLY A 224 -6.75 12.24 -37.26
N GLU A 225 -5.95 13.30 -37.37
CA GLU A 225 -5.69 14.25 -36.28
C GLU A 225 -6.94 15.10 -36.00
N LEU A 226 -7.37 15.13 -34.74
CA LEU A 226 -8.52 15.88 -34.25
C LEU A 226 -8.04 17.04 -33.37
N MET A 227 -8.50 18.26 -33.67
CA MET A 227 -8.19 19.43 -32.85
C MET A 227 -9.04 19.45 -31.58
N ILE A 228 -8.41 19.76 -30.44
CA ILE A 228 -9.07 19.89 -29.15
C ILE A 228 -9.36 21.38 -28.93
N ASN A 229 -10.64 21.76 -29.05
CA ASN A 229 -11.08 23.16 -28.93
C ASN A 229 -11.70 23.50 -27.57
N SER A 230 -12.07 22.49 -26.77
CA SER A 230 -12.64 22.67 -25.44
C SER A 230 -12.31 21.48 -24.54
N GLY A 231 -12.40 21.68 -23.23
CA GLY A 231 -12.18 20.67 -22.21
C GLY A 231 -10.72 20.50 -21.81
N VAL A 232 -10.54 19.77 -20.72
CA VAL A 232 -9.24 19.40 -20.18
C VAL A 232 -8.90 17.94 -20.53
N ARG A 233 -7.64 17.67 -20.87
CA ARG A 233 -7.19 16.36 -21.38
C ARG A 233 -7.21 15.29 -20.28
N GLN A 234 -8.09 14.28 -20.42
CA GLN A 234 -8.12 13.12 -19.52
C GLN A 234 -6.82 12.29 -19.67
N GLY A 235 -5.98 12.28 -18.63
CA GLY A 235 -4.65 11.65 -18.64
C GLY A 235 -3.49 12.64 -18.54
N CYS A 236 -3.76 13.95 -18.65
CA CYS A 236 -2.80 14.99 -18.31
C CYS A 236 -2.78 15.23 -16.78
N PRO A 237 -1.61 15.23 -16.13
CA PRO A 237 -1.49 15.52 -14.69
C PRO A 237 -2.09 16.87 -14.27
N LEU A 238 -2.00 17.89 -15.13
CA LEU A 238 -2.49 19.26 -14.86
C LEU A 238 -4.00 19.41 -14.94
N SER A 239 -4.68 18.55 -15.70
CA SER A 239 -6.10 18.72 -16.01
C SER A 239 -7.03 18.67 -14.81
N GLY A 240 -6.75 17.82 -13.80
CA GLY A 240 -7.57 17.77 -12.59
C GLY A 240 -7.51 19.07 -11.78
N PHE A 241 -6.33 19.70 -11.69
CA PHE A 241 -6.19 21.00 -11.03
C PHE A 241 -6.92 22.10 -11.81
N LEU A 242 -6.74 22.17 -13.13
CA LEU A 242 -7.40 23.17 -13.95
C LEU A 242 -8.92 23.02 -13.97
N PHE A 243 -9.44 21.79 -13.92
CA PHE A 243 -10.86 21.54 -13.74
C PHE A 243 -11.37 22.14 -12.42
N ASN A 244 -10.66 21.88 -11.32
CA ASN A 244 -11.02 22.46 -10.02
C ASN A 244 -10.95 23.99 -10.05
N THR A 245 -9.95 24.58 -10.70
CA THR A 245 -9.86 26.03 -10.88
C THR A 245 -11.07 26.57 -11.64
N GLY A 246 -11.48 25.89 -12.72
CA GLY A 246 -12.66 26.28 -13.50
C GLY A 246 -13.97 26.17 -12.72
N ILE A 247 -14.16 25.12 -11.91
CA ILE A 247 -15.40 24.90 -11.13
C ILE A 247 -15.44 25.71 -9.82
N GLU A 248 -14.34 26.31 -9.40
CA GLU A 248 -14.20 27.03 -8.14
C GLU A 248 -15.28 28.11 -7.88
N PRO A 249 -15.62 29.01 -8.83
CA PRO A 249 -16.64 30.02 -8.57
C PRO A 249 -18.03 29.42 -8.25
N LEU A 250 -18.37 28.26 -8.85
CA LEU A 250 -19.60 27.52 -8.52
C LEU A 250 -19.55 27.01 -7.08
N VAL A 251 -18.47 26.31 -6.71
CA VAL A 251 -18.32 25.69 -5.39
C VAL A 251 -18.41 26.76 -4.29
N ARG A 252 -17.71 27.89 -4.45
CA ARG A 252 -17.74 28.99 -3.47
C ARG A 252 -19.11 29.62 -3.34
N SER A 253 -19.79 29.85 -4.46
CA SER A 253 -21.14 30.42 -4.41
C SER A 253 -22.10 29.54 -3.63
N LEU A 254 -22.05 28.23 -3.85
CA LEU A 254 -22.95 27.28 -3.17
C LEU A 254 -22.66 27.19 -1.68
N ILE A 255 -21.38 27.29 -1.27
CA ILE A 255 -21.00 27.32 0.14
C ILE A 255 -21.47 28.60 0.82
N ARG A 256 -21.25 29.76 0.17
CA ARG A 256 -21.67 31.06 0.69
C ARG A 256 -23.17 31.11 0.91
N LYS A 257 -23.96 30.77 -0.12
CA LYS A 257 -25.42 30.79 -0.06
C LYS A 257 -25.96 29.82 0.98
N GLY A 258 -25.42 28.61 1.06
CA GLY A 258 -25.82 27.65 2.09
C GLY A 258 -25.61 28.21 3.51
N ALA A 259 -24.45 28.80 3.76
CA ALA A 259 -24.11 29.34 5.07
C ALA A 259 -24.91 30.60 5.47
N GLU A 260 -25.45 31.35 4.51
CA GLU A 260 -26.30 32.52 4.76
C GLU A 260 -27.64 32.12 5.41
N ASP A 261 -28.26 31.05 4.91
CA ASP A 261 -29.58 30.60 5.39
C ASP A 261 -29.47 29.57 6.53
N GLU A 262 -28.43 28.73 6.53
CA GLU A 262 -28.27 27.61 7.46
C GLU A 262 -26.83 27.53 8.07
N PRO A 263 -26.37 28.55 8.82
CA PRO A 263 -24.96 28.67 9.26
C PRO A 263 -24.45 27.53 10.16
N ASN A 264 -25.35 26.72 10.72
CA ASN A 264 -25.00 25.58 11.57
C ASN A 264 -24.48 24.36 10.78
N ILE A 265 -24.65 24.33 9.45
CA ILE A 265 -24.14 23.27 8.58
C ILE A 265 -22.79 23.73 8.00
N GLY A 266 -21.69 23.31 8.63
CA GLY A 266 -20.35 23.71 8.18
C GLY A 266 -19.96 23.32 6.74
N HIS A 267 -20.62 22.33 6.11
CA HIS A 267 -20.31 21.89 4.74
C HIS A 267 -21.58 21.66 3.90
N HIS A 268 -22.15 22.74 3.34
CA HIS A 268 -23.29 22.68 2.43
C HIS A 268 -23.00 22.06 1.07
N CYS A 269 -21.74 22.10 0.60
CA CYS A 269 -21.33 21.55 -0.67
C CYS A 269 -20.12 20.63 -0.48
N LEU A 270 -20.32 19.34 -0.73
CA LEU A 270 -19.26 18.33 -0.74
C LEU A 270 -18.82 18.10 -2.19
N ALA A 271 -17.77 18.82 -2.61
CA ALA A 271 -17.24 18.74 -3.98
C ALA A 271 -16.07 17.74 -4.11
N TYR A 272 -16.20 16.78 -5.02
CA TYR A 272 -15.13 15.84 -5.37
C TYR A 272 -14.94 15.82 -6.88
N ALA A 273 -14.12 16.74 -7.38
CA ALA A 273 -14.03 17.06 -8.79
C ALA A 273 -15.42 17.43 -9.35
N ASP A 274 -15.96 16.65 -10.27
CA ASP A 274 -17.25 16.84 -10.92
C ASP A 274 -18.45 16.33 -10.11
N ASP A 275 -18.21 15.46 -9.11
CA ASP A 275 -19.25 15.00 -8.19
C ASP A 275 -19.53 16.12 -7.16
N LEU A 276 -20.69 16.77 -7.24
CA LEU A 276 -21.13 17.77 -6.26
C LEU A 276 -22.27 17.20 -5.42
N THR A 277 -22.22 17.35 -4.10
CA THR A 277 -23.32 16.95 -3.21
C THR A 277 -23.71 18.08 -2.29
N LEU A 278 -24.95 18.53 -2.41
CA LEU A 278 -25.53 19.62 -1.64
C LEU A 278 -26.29 19.08 -0.43
N ILE A 279 -26.21 19.81 0.68
CA ILE A 279 -26.83 19.46 1.96
C ILE A 279 -27.57 20.67 2.50
N ALA A 280 -28.82 20.47 2.90
CA ALA A 280 -29.64 21.44 3.63
C ALA A 280 -30.56 20.73 4.61
N GLU A 281 -31.10 21.43 5.61
CA GLU A 281 -32.14 20.91 6.51
C GLU A 281 -33.55 21.15 5.93
N ASP A 282 -33.75 22.27 5.24
CA ASP A 282 -35.01 22.63 4.58
C ASP A 282 -35.07 22.25 3.08
N PRO A 283 -36.17 21.64 2.60
CA PRO A 283 -36.32 21.27 1.19
C PRO A 283 -36.42 22.47 0.24
N ASN A 284 -36.97 23.63 0.63
CA ASN A 284 -37.02 24.78 -0.26
C ASN A 284 -35.61 25.34 -0.44
N HIS A 285 -34.85 25.46 0.66
CA HIS A 285 -33.47 25.88 0.60
C HIS A 285 -32.61 24.95 -0.27
N LEU A 286 -32.78 23.62 -0.17
CA LEU A 286 -32.08 22.70 -1.09
C LEU A 286 -32.46 22.96 -2.56
N GLN A 287 -33.74 23.20 -2.86
CA GLN A 287 -34.17 23.52 -4.23
C GLN A 287 -33.57 24.83 -4.73
N GLU A 288 -33.41 25.84 -3.89
CA GLU A 288 -32.72 27.09 -4.22
C GLU A 288 -31.24 26.83 -4.55
N LEU A 289 -30.53 26.02 -3.73
CA LEU A 289 -29.14 25.65 -4.02
C LEU A 289 -29.01 24.86 -5.34
N ILE A 290 -29.94 23.96 -5.66
CA ILE A 290 -29.95 23.23 -6.93
C ILE A 290 -30.19 24.18 -8.11
N SER A 291 -31.10 25.13 -7.95
CA SER A 291 -31.45 26.09 -9.00
C SER A 291 -30.26 27.00 -9.31
N ASP A 292 -29.61 27.54 -8.28
CA ASP A 292 -28.37 28.31 -8.40
C ASP A 292 -27.25 27.49 -9.05
N ALA A 293 -27.10 26.22 -8.66
CA ALA A 293 -26.11 25.35 -9.26
C ALA A 293 -26.36 25.18 -10.76
N ALA A 294 -27.63 24.99 -11.17
CA ALA A 294 -28.01 24.83 -12.56
C ALA A 294 -27.77 26.10 -13.38
N GLU A 295 -28.20 27.27 -12.87
CA GLU A 295 -28.02 28.56 -13.53
C GLU A 295 -26.55 28.91 -13.73
N ARG A 296 -25.73 28.77 -12.67
CA ARG A 296 -24.29 29.04 -12.75
C ARG A 296 -23.55 28.06 -13.63
N CYS A 297 -23.91 26.77 -13.59
CA CYS A 297 -23.35 25.80 -14.54
C CYS A 297 -23.59 26.28 -15.98
N LEU A 298 -24.80 26.70 -16.32
CA LEU A 298 -25.13 27.19 -17.66
C LEU A 298 -24.35 28.47 -18.01
N ALA A 299 -24.20 29.41 -17.08
CA ALA A 299 -23.38 30.61 -17.27
C ALA A 299 -21.90 30.29 -17.51
N MET A 300 -21.38 29.24 -16.85
CA MET A 300 -20.01 28.75 -16.99
C MET A 300 -19.80 27.83 -18.21
N GLY A 301 -20.82 27.61 -19.04
CA GLY A 301 -20.75 26.71 -20.20
C GLY A 301 -20.77 25.22 -19.85
N LEU A 302 -21.23 24.87 -18.65
CA LEU A 302 -21.43 23.52 -18.14
C LEU A 302 -22.93 23.16 -18.08
N GLN A 303 -23.25 21.88 -17.88
CA GLN A 303 -24.63 21.44 -17.80
C GLN A 303 -24.78 20.27 -16.82
N LEU A 304 -25.81 20.33 -15.98
CA LEU A 304 -26.20 19.23 -15.10
C LEU A 304 -27.02 18.17 -15.84
N ASN A 305 -26.81 16.90 -15.48
CA ASN A 305 -27.58 15.77 -16.00
C ASN A 305 -28.67 15.36 -15.01
N ALA A 306 -29.85 15.98 -15.09
CA ALA A 306 -30.97 15.72 -14.19
C ALA A 306 -31.32 14.23 -14.01
N ARG A 307 -31.16 13.42 -15.08
CA ARG A 307 -31.44 11.97 -15.03
C ARG A 307 -30.42 11.18 -14.22
N LYS A 308 -29.22 11.71 -14.02
CA LYS A 308 -28.17 11.09 -13.21
C LYS A 308 -28.04 11.73 -11.83
N CYS A 309 -28.67 12.87 -11.62
CA CYS A 309 -28.77 13.49 -10.31
C CYS A 309 -29.75 12.69 -9.42
N PHE A 310 -29.41 12.59 -8.14
CA PHE A 310 -30.22 11.91 -7.11
C PHE A 310 -30.50 12.84 -5.95
N SER A 311 -31.67 12.75 -5.33
CA SER A 311 -32.00 13.42 -4.09
C SER A 311 -32.39 12.43 -2.99
N LEU A 312 -32.21 12.84 -1.74
CA LEU A 312 -32.67 12.13 -0.55
C LEU A 312 -33.20 13.16 0.45
N HIS A 313 -34.49 13.09 0.75
CA HIS A 313 -35.08 13.83 1.87
C HIS A 313 -35.45 12.85 2.96
N MET A 314 -34.87 13.03 4.15
CA MET A 314 -35.10 12.20 5.33
C MET A 314 -35.52 13.08 6.50
N SER A 315 -36.45 12.56 7.32
CA SER A 315 -36.84 13.21 8.56
C SER A 315 -36.82 12.22 9.72
N GLY A 316 -36.20 12.64 10.82
CA GLY A 316 -36.16 11.97 12.11
C GLY A 316 -37.38 12.24 12.98
N ILE A 317 -38.30 13.11 12.53
CA ILE A 317 -39.60 13.35 13.17
C ILE A 317 -40.54 12.20 12.81
N GLN A 318 -41.32 11.73 13.78
CA GLN A 318 -42.24 10.61 13.58
C GLN A 318 -43.36 11.00 12.58
N PRO A 319 -43.67 10.17 11.56
CA PRO A 319 -43.03 8.90 11.22
C PRO A 319 -41.63 9.08 10.61
N ARG A 320 -40.64 8.45 11.24
CA ARG A 320 -39.24 8.48 10.78
C ARG A 320 -39.13 7.80 9.42
N GLY A 321 -38.46 8.43 8.47
CA GLY A 321 -38.31 7.84 7.15
C GLY A 321 -37.87 8.81 6.08
N THR A 322 -37.89 8.34 4.83
CA THR A 322 -37.73 9.18 3.65
C THR A 322 -39.01 9.97 3.39
N ARG A 323 -38.88 11.06 2.63
CA ARG A 323 -39.99 11.89 2.14
C ARG A 323 -39.96 11.87 0.61
N ASP A 324 -41.14 11.90 0.00
CA ASP A 324 -41.31 11.88 -1.46
C ASP A 324 -41.19 13.28 -2.08
N THR A 325 -40.35 14.13 -1.49
CA THR A 325 -40.11 15.49 -1.98
C THR A 325 -39.42 15.44 -3.33
N GLN A 326 -39.95 16.22 -4.27
CA GLN A 326 -39.47 16.28 -5.64
C GLN A 326 -38.57 17.51 -5.80
N PHE A 327 -37.39 17.28 -6.37
CA PHE A 327 -36.43 18.32 -6.68
C PHE A 327 -36.21 18.38 -8.19
N TYR A 328 -35.86 19.57 -8.69
CA TYR A 328 -35.80 19.89 -10.10
C TYR A 328 -34.46 20.55 -10.46
N VAL A 329 -33.90 20.15 -11.60
CA VAL A 329 -32.78 20.83 -12.26
C VAL A 329 -33.35 21.54 -13.49
N GLY A 330 -33.57 22.84 -13.37
CA GLY A 330 -34.43 23.58 -14.31
C GLY A 330 -35.83 22.95 -14.33
N GLU A 331 -36.32 22.58 -15.50
CA GLU A 331 -37.63 21.92 -15.65
C GLU A 331 -37.60 20.39 -15.44
N HIS A 332 -36.42 19.81 -15.25
CA HIS A 332 -36.25 18.36 -15.25
C HIS A 332 -36.22 17.80 -13.82
N ARG A 333 -37.13 16.86 -13.55
CA ARG A 333 -37.19 16.18 -12.25
C ARG A 333 -35.98 15.27 -12.00
N MET A 334 -35.42 15.37 -10.79
CA MET A 334 -34.38 14.48 -10.29
C MET A 334 -34.94 13.12 -9.83
N GLN A 335 -34.11 12.09 -9.86
CA GLN A 335 -34.44 10.84 -9.17
C GLN A 335 -34.36 11.06 -7.66
N TYR A 336 -35.27 10.48 -6.89
CA TYR A 336 -35.26 10.60 -5.42
C TYR A 336 -35.25 9.20 -4.80
N LEU A 337 -34.50 9.03 -3.73
CA LEU A 337 -34.32 7.74 -3.06
C LEU A 337 -35.42 7.50 -2.02
N ARG A 338 -36.05 6.33 -2.11
CA ARG A 338 -37.02 5.83 -1.13
C ARG A 338 -36.33 5.01 -0.05
N GLU A 339 -37.08 4.65 0.98
CA GLU A 339 -36.62 3.70 1.99
C GLU A 339 -36.19 2.37 1.35
N PHE A 340 -35.10 1.78 1.87
CA PHE A 340 -34.43 0.58 1.35
C PHE A 340 -33.70 0.76 0.00
N GLU A 341 -33.88 1.88 -0.70
CA GLU A 341 -33.09 2.22 -1.88
C GLU A 341 -31.74 2.84 -1.50
N SER A 342 -30.78 2.76 -2.42
CA SER A 342 -29.49 3.42 -2.23
C SER A 342 -28.86 3.83 -3.55
N THR A 343 -28.05 4.88 -3.49
CA THR A 343 -27.13 5.28 -4.56
C THR A 343 -25.69 5.28 -4.04
N LYS A 344 -24.72 5.33 -4.94
CA LYS A 344 -23.30 5.38 -4.57
C LYS A 344 -22.86 6.83 -4.40
N PHE A 345 -22.46 7.20 -3.19
CA PHE A 345 -21.72 8.43 -2.91
C PHE A 345 -20.23 8.11 -2.76
N LEU A 346 -19.41 8.57 -3.72
CA LEU A 346 -17.97 8.31 -3.77
C LEU A 346 -17.60 6.82 -3.54
N GLY A 347 -18.44 5.91 -4.03
CA GLY A 347 -18.26 4.46 -3.94
C GLY A 347 -18.85 3.77 -2.69
N ARG A 348 -19.43 4.51 -1.74
CA ARG A 348 -20.17 3.97 -0.59
C ARG A 348 -21.69 4.07 -0.84
N PRO A 349 -22.48 3.02 -0.55
CA PRO A 349 -23.93 3.11 -0.60
C PRO A 349 -24.47 4.11 0.44
N VAL A 350 -25.35 5.03 0.01
CA VAL A 350 -26.04 6.03 0.83
C VAL A 350 -27.55 5.94 0.58
N GLY A 351 -28.34 6.12 1.64
CA GLY A 351 -29.78 5.90 1.68
C GLY A 351 -30.29 5.71 3.12
N PHE A 352 -31.58 5.41 3.26
CA PHE A 352 -32.23 5.13 4.55
C PHE A 352 -32.58 3.64 4.68
N ASN A 353 -32.19 3.01 5.79
CA ASN A 353 -32.37 1.58 6.05
C ASN A 353 -31.87 0.65 4.91
N ILE A 354 -30.75 1.01 4.29
CA ILE A 354 -30.18 0.28 3.14
C ILE A 354 -29.95 -1.20 3.45
N VAL A 355 -30.38 -2.07 2.53
CA VAL A 355 -30.05 -3.49 2.54
C VAL A 355 -28.55 -3.67 2.20
N LYS A 356 -27.76 -4.16 3.16
CA LYS A 356 -26.32 -4.33 2.98
C LYS A 356 -26.02 -5.54 2.09
N SER A 357 -25.48 -5.30 0.90
CA SER A 357 -24.97 -6.36 0.02
C SER A 357 -23.52 -6.74 0.34
N THR A 358 -23.26 -8.03 0.57
CA THR A 358 -21.94 -8.63 0.79
C THR A 358 -21.21 -9.01 -0.51
N ASP A 359 -21.79 -8.72 -1.69
CA ASP A 359 -21.31 -9.17 -3.00
C ASP A 359 -19.84 -8.80 -3.28
N ARG A 360 -19.35 -7.68 -2.75
CA ARG A 360 -17.96 -7.26 -2.95
C ARG A 360 -16.99 -8.21 -2.23
N ILE A 361 -17.25 -8.54 -0.97
CA ILE A 361 -16.42 -9.46 -0.18
C ILE A 361 -16.55 -10.87 -0.74
N GLU A 362 -17.76 -11.29 -1.12
CA GLU A 362 -18.00 -12.63 -1.67
C GLU A 362 -17.29 -12.81 -3.01
N ARG A 363 -17.37 -11.83 -3.92
CA ARG A 363 -16.60 -11.87 -5.19
C ARG A 363 -15.10 -11.89 -4.95
N ALA A 364 -14.58 -11.05 -4.05
CA ALA A 364 -13.16 -11.04 -3.70
C ALA A 364 -12.72 -12.40 -3.12
N THR A 365 -13.54 -12.99 -2.25
CA THR A 365 -13.30 -14.32 -1.67
C THR A 365 -13.28 -15.40 -2.75
N ALA A 366 -14.27 -15.40 -3.65
CA ALA A 366 -14.33 -16.35 -4.76
C ALA A 366 -13.12 -16.25 -5.70
N ILE A 367 -12.66 -15.03 -6.00
CA ILE A 367 -11.42 -14.81 -6.77
C ILE A 367 -10.21 -15.34 -6.00
N GLY A 368 -10.12 -15.08 -4.69
CA GLY A 368 -9.05 -15.60 -3.83
C GLY A 368 -8.99 -17.13 -3.81
N VAL A 369 -10.15 -17.80 -3.72
CA VAL A 369 -10.26 -19.26 -3.82
C VAL A 369 -9.74 -19.76 -5.17
N LYS A 370 -10.19 -19.16 -6.27
CA LYS A 370 -9.73 -19.52 -7.63
C LYS A 370 -8.21 -19.35 -7.79
N ILE A 371 -7.64 -18.27 -7.27
CA ILE A 371 -6.18 -18.03 -7.31
C ILE A 371 -5.42 -19.10 -6.53
N LEU A 372 -5.84 -19.42 -5.31
CA LEU A 372 -5.16 -20.40 -4.45
C LEU A 372 -5.28 -21.84 -5.00
N GLN A 373 -6.34 -22.14 -5.75
CA GLN A 373 -6.56 -23.42 -6.44
C GLN A 373 -5.98 -23.47 -7.86
N SER A 374 -5.46 -22.36 -8.38
CA SER A 374 -4.92 -22.29 -9.74
C SER A 374 -3.66 -23.14 -9.95
N LYS A 375 -3.19 -23.27 -11.19
CA LYS A 375 -1.93 -23.96 -11.54
C LYS A 375 -0.67 -23.09 -11.36
N LEU A 376 -0.80 -21.86 -10.87
CA LEU A 376 0.35 -20.96 -10.62
C LEU A 376 1.33 -21.59 -9.62
N ALA A 377 2.58 -21.14 -9.62
CA ALA A 377 3.55 -21.50 -8.60
C ALA A 377 3.04 -21.09 -7.21
N PRO A 378 3.33 -21.84 -6.13
CA PRO A 378 2.82 -21.53 -4.79
C PRO A 378 3.08 -20.07 -4.34
N TRP A 379 4.29 -19.56 -4.54
CA TRP A 379 4.61 -18.15 -4.22
C TRP A 379 3.86 -17.15 -5.09
N GLN A 380 3.59 -17.46 -6.37
CA GLN A 380 2.77 -16.62 -7.26
C GLN A 380 1.31 -16.55 -6.79
N ARG A 381 0.74 -17.65 -6.27
CA ARG A 381 -0.63 -17.64 -5.72
C ARG A 381 -0.74 -16.72 -4.52
N LEU A 382 0.21 -16.82 -3.59
CA LEU A 382 0.27 -15.97 -2.40
C LEU A 382 0.54 -14.51 -2.76
N ASP A 383 1.38 -14.26 -3.75
CA ASP A 383 1.66 -12.92 -4.24
C ASP A 383 0.43 -12.29 -4.91
N ALA A 384 -0.29 -13.05 -5.76
CA ALA A 384 -1.53 -12.62 -6.38
C ALA A 384 -2.62 -12.31 -5.34
N LEU A 385 -2.72 -13.10 -4.27
CA LEU A 385 -3.65 -12.82 -3.17
C LEU A 385 -3.35 -11.47 -2.50
N ARG A 386 -2.08 -11.20 -2.19
CA ARG A 386 -1.64 -9.93 -1.58
C ARG A 386 -1.75 -8.73 -2.51
N THR A 387 -1.57 -8.94 -3.81
CA THR A 387 -1.49 -7.87 -4.81
C THR A 387 -2.85 -7.49 -5.37
N PHE A 388 -3.77 -8.46 -5.53
CA PHE A 388 -5.05 -8.21 -6.23
C PHE A 388 -6.27 -8.39 -5.33
N VAL A 389 -6.30 -9.43 -4.48
CA VAL A 389 -7.52 -9.77 -3.73
C VAL A 389 -7.68 -8.89 -2.50
N LEU A 390 -6.68 -8.88 -1.61
CA LEU A 390 -6.75 -8.12 -0.36
C LEU A 390 -6.88 -6.59 -0.61
N PRO A 391 -6.16 -5.98 -1.58
CA PRO A 391 -6.33 -4.56 -1.86
C PRO A 391 -7.72 -4.19 -2.41
N SER A 392 -8.41 -5.12 -3.09
CA SER A 392 -9.74 -4.85 -3.69
C SER A 392 -10.83 -4.54 -2.65
N ILE A 393 -10.66 -4.98 -1.41
CA ILE A 393 -11.59 -4.77 -0.30
C ILE A 393 -11.14 -3.68 0.68
N THR A 394 -9.92 -3.16 0.56
CA THR A 394 -9.38 -2.08 1.42
C THR A 394 -10.27 -0.85 1.43
N PHE A 395 -10.85 -0.49 0.27
CA PHE A 395 -11.78 0.65 0.19
C PHE A 395 -13.01 0.44 1.09
N ALA A 396 -13.58 -0.76 1.08
CA ALA A 396 -14.75 -1.08 1.90
C ALA A 396 -14.41 -1.14 3.39
N MET A 397 -13.16 -1.50 3.75
CA MET A 397 -12.65 -1.41 5.11
C MET A 397 -12.52 0.06 5.55
N ARG A 398 -11.90 0.92 4.73
CA ARG A 398 -11.70 2.36 5.02
C ARG A 398 -12.99 3.19 5.01
N THR A 399 -14.07 2.69 4.40
CA THR A 399 -15.41 3.31 4.41
C THR A 399 -16.46 2.51 5.20
N TRP A 400 -16.03 1.45 5.88
CA TRP A 400 -16.73 0.83 7.01
C TRP A 400 -18.05 0.16 6.60
N GLN A 401 -18.08 -0.32 5.36
CA GLN A 401 -19.27 -0.85 4.70
C GLN A 401 -19.74 -2.16 5.34
N TYR A 402 -18.82 -2.90 5.94
CA TYR A 402 -19.02 -4.26 6.45
C TYR A 402 -18.58 -4.38 7.91
N ASN A 403 -19.11 -5.39 8.60
CA ASN A 403 -18.71 -5.69 9.97
C ASN A 403 -17.46 -6.58 9.97
N LYS A 404 -16.70 -6.56 11.07
CA LYS A 404 -15.50 -7.40 11.23
C LYS A 404 -15.78 -8.88 10.95
N GLY A 405 -16.93 -9.39 11.41
CA GLY A 405 -17.33 -10.78 11.21
C GLY A 405 -17.46 -11.20 9.74
N ASP A 406 -17.73 -10.27 8.82
CA ASP A 406 -17.80 -10.58 7.39
C ASP A 406 -16.40 -10.83 6.80
N TYR A 407 -15.42 -10.04 7.24
CA TYR A 407 -14.01 -10.27 6.90
C TYR A 407 -13.45 -11.53 7.56
N GLU A 408 -13.90 -11.88 8.77
CA GLU A 408 -13.52 -13.14 9.44
C GLU A 408 -14.02 -14.38 8.66
N LYS A 409 -15.21 -14.30 8.04
CA LYS A 409 -15.71 -15.36 7.16
C LYS A 409 -14.77 -15.56 5.97
N MET A 410 -14.33 -14.48 5.32
CA MET A 410 -13.34 -14.53 4.23
C MET A 410 -12.02 -15.16 4.71
N ASP A 411 -11.47 -14.71 5.84
CA ASP A 411 -10.23 -15.26 6.40
C ASP A 411 -10.36 -16.75 6.73
N ARG A 412 -11.54 -17.20 7.18
CA ARG A 412 -11.82 -18.61 7.49
C ARG A 412 -11.85 -19.49 6.23
N GLN A 413 -12.33 -18.96 5.11
CA GLN A 413 -12.35 -19.67 3.83
C GLN A 413 -10.97 -19.72 3.16
N LEU A 414 -10.20 -18.63 3.21
CA LEU A 414 -8.90 -18.55 2.52
C LEU A 414 -7.77 -19.24 3.28
N ARG A 415 -7.77 -19.23 4.62
CA ARG A 415 -6.67 -19.75 5.44
C ARG A 415 -6.36 -21.24 5.23
N PRO A 416 -7.34 -22.16 5.13
CA PRO A 416 -7.06 -23.57 4.81
C PRO A 416 -6.37 -23.72 3.45
N LEU A 417 -6.77 -22.92 2.44
CA LEU A 417 -6.19 -22.93 1.11
C LEU A 417 -4.77 -22.33 1.08
N ILE A 418 -4.51 -21.30 1.90
CA ILE A 418 -3.16 -20.76 2.12
C ILE A 418 -2.27 -21.84 2.75
N LYS A 419 -2.73 -22.51 3.81
CA LYS A 419 -2.00 -23.64 4.42
C LYS A 419 -1.74 -24.75 3.40
N SER A 420 -2.73 -25.11 2.60
CA SER A 420 -2.57 -26.10 1.52
C SER A 420 -1.55 -25.67 0.48
N THR A 421 -1.51 -24.38 0.11
CA THR A 421 -0.51 -23.82 -0.83
C THR A 421 0.91 -23.95 -0.28
N LEU A 422 1.07 -23.79 1.03
CA LEU A 422 2.32 -23.98 1.78
C LEU A 422 2.61 -25.45 2.12
N TYR A 423 1.73 -26.37 1.73
CA TYR A 423 1.76 -27.79 2.10
C TYR A 423 1.72 -27.99 3.63
N LEU A 424 1.17 -27.06 4.40
CA LEU A 424 1.13 -27.13 5.85
C LEU A 424 -0.13 -27.86 6.36
N PRO A 425 -0.03 -28.70 7.41
CA PRO A 425 -1.20 -29.28 8.06
C PRO A 425 -1.98 -28.23 8.85
N THR A 426 -3.24 -28.52 9.21
CA THR A 426 -4.11 -27.61 9.99
C THR A 426 -3.47 -27.13 11.29
N ARG A 427 -2.68 -27.99 11.96
CA ARG A 427 -1.97 -27.69 13.22
C ARG A 427 -0.75 -26.76 13.08
N ALA A 428 -0.36 -26.39 11.87
CA ALA A 428 0.75 -25.46 11.66
C ALA A 428 0.43 -24.10 12.29
N ALA A 429 1.43 -23.48 12.93
CA ALA A 429 1.34 -22.15 13.51
C ALA A 429 0.84 -21.13 12.49
N ASN A 430 -0.20 -20.36 12.84
CA ASN A 430 -0.75 -19.32 11.95
C ASN A 430 0.20 -18.11 11.88
N GLU A 431 1.01 -17.91 12.91
CA GLU A 431 2.03 -16.88 13.02
C GLU A 431 3.02 -16.95 11.85
N TYR A 432 3.35 -18.16 11.36
CA TYR A 432 4.19 -18.35 10.18
C TYR A 432 3.57 -17.79 8.87
N ILE A 433 2.23 -17.73 8.79
CA ILE A 433 1.50 -17.21 7.64
C ILE A 433 1.42 -15.69 7.69
N TYR A 434 1.13 -15.16 8.88
CA TYR A 434 0.74 -13.76 9.08
C TYR A 434 1.88 -12.87 9.62
N GLY A 435 2.98 -13.46 10.09
CA GLY A 435 4.19 -12.76 10.58
C GLY A 435 4.98 -12.03 9.50
N SER A 436 6.10 -11.41 9.85
CA SER A 436 6.87 -10.56 8.94
C SER A 436 7.61 -11.35 7.86
N THR A 437 7.53 -10.87 6.62
CA THR A 437 8.39 -11.38 5.54
C THR A 437 9.86 -11.12 5.78
N LYS A 438 10.21 -10.16 6.65
CA LYS A 438 11.60 -9.88 7.03
C LYS A 438 12.15 -10.87 8.07
N ASN A 439 11.28 -11.66 8.69
CA ASN A 439 11.64 -12.64 9.72
C ASN A 439 11.36 -14.08 9.25
N GLY A 440 11.22 -14.28 7.93
CA GLY A 440 11.04 -15.61 7.33
C GLY A 440 9.61 -16.16 7.32
N ALA A 441 8.61 -15.35 7.70
CA ALA A 441 7.19 -15.65 7.53
C ALA A 441 6.64 -15.14 6.18
N PHE A 442 5.34 -15.32 5.91
CA PHE A 442 4.74 -14.99 4.60
C PHE A 442 4.08 -13.60 4.51
N GLY A 443 3.80 -12.95 5.64
CA GLY A 443 3.20 -11.62 5.70
C GLY A 443 1.86 -11.50 4.98
N ILE A 444 1.07 -12.57 4.89
CA ILE A 444 -0.30 -12.49 4.39
C ILE A 444 -1.11 -11.61 5.36
N GLN A 445 -1.96 -10.74 4.84
CA GLN A 445 -2.83 -9.90 5.69
C GLN A 445 -4.06 -10.72 6.12
N MET A 446 -4.53 -10.47 7.34
CA MET A 446 -5.83 -10.95 7.80
C MET A 446 -6.85 -9.86 7.52
N ALA A 447 -7.87 -10.14 6.70
CA ALA A 447 -8.86 -9.15 6.32
C ALA A 447 -9.59 -8.57 7.56
N ALA A 448 -9.87 -9.41 8.56
CA ALA A 448 -10.53 -8.97 9.78
C ALA A 448 -9.66 -8.03 10.63
N GLU A 449 -8.35 -8.29 10.71
CA GLU A 449 -7.41 -7.39 11.41
C GLU A 449 -7.19 -6.10 10.62
N ASP A 450 -6.98 -6.20 9.30
CA ASP A 450 -6.82 -5.02 8.45
C ASP A 450 -8.08 -4.13 8.50
N SER A 451 -9.28 -4.69 8.68
CA SER A 451 -10.49 -3.89 8.89
C SER A 451 -10.43 -3.05 10.17
N ASP A 452 -9.89 -3.58 11.27
CA ASP A 452 -9.65 -2.83 12.50
C ASP A 452 -8.56 -1.77 12.30
N ILE A 453 -7.47 -2.13 11.61
CA ILE A 453 -6.35 -1.22 11.33
C ILE A 453 -6.86 0.00 10.56
N PHE A 454 -7.72 -0.21 9.56
CA PHE A 454 -8.28 0.88 8.77
C PHE A 454 -9.32 1.72 9.53
N LEU A 455 -10.03 1.15 10.51
CA LEU A 455 -10.89 1.93 11.42
C LEU A 455 -10.06 2.91 12.26
N VAL A 456 -8.98 2.43 12.88
CA VAL A 456 -8.05 3.26 13.67
C VAL A 456 -7.37 4.32 12.80
N ASP A 457 -6.84 3.92 11.63
CA ASP A 457 -6.22 4.84 10.65
C ASP A 457 -7.18 5.94 10.20
N THR A 458 -8.44 5.58 9.92
CA THR A 458 -9.46 6.54 9.49
C THR A 458 -9.87 7.48 10.61
N ALA A 459 -10.12 6.97 11.82
CA ALA A 459 -10.44 7.80 12.97
C ALA A 459 -9.31 8.81 13.28
N PHE A 460 -8.05 8.36 13.23
CA PHE A 460 -6.91 9.24 13.49
C PHE A 460 -6.83 10.34 12.44
N LYS A 461 -7.02 10.00 11.16
CA LYS A 461 -7.01 10.97 10.05
C LYS A 461 -8.12 12.01 10.11
N LEU A 462 -9.31 11.65 10.58
CA LEU A 462 -10.42 12.58 10.77
C LEU A 462 -10.13 13.55 11.91
N LEU A 463 -9.71 13.04 13.08
CA LEU A 463 -9.36 13.86 14.25
C LEU A 463 -8.11 14.74 14.05
N THR A 464 -7.29 14.41 13.05
CA THR A 464 -6.08 15.16 12.69
C THR A 464 -6.20 15.82 11.31
N SER A 465 -7.42 15.99 10.79
CA SER A 465 -7.67 16.55 9.45
C SER A 465 -6.94 17.89 9.24
N PRO A 466 -6.31 18.12 8.07
CA PRO A 466 -5.77 19.44 7.73
C PRO A 466 -6.88 20.44 7.39
N ASP A 467 -8.11 19.97 7.14
CA ASP A 467 -9.28 20.83 7.03
C ASP A 467 -9.84 21.14 8.44
N PRO A 468 -9.84 22.42 8.87
CA PRO A 468 -10.31 22.81 10.20
C PRO A 468 -11.76 22.44 10.47
N ALA A 469 -12.66 22.63 9.50
CA ALA A 469 -14.08 22.36 9.67
C ALA A 469 -14.36 20.86 9.80
N ILE A 470 -13.63 20.02 9.06
CA ILE A 470 -13.70 18.56 9.22
C ILE A 470 -13.13 18.12 10.58
N LYS A 471 -11.99 18.71 10.99
CA LYS A 471 -11.36 18.40 12.27
C LYS A 471 -12.30 18.73 13.43
N GLU A 472 -12.88 19.92 13.41
CA GLU A 472 -13.84 20.38 14.42
C GLU A 472 -15.08 19.48 14.45
N LEU A 473 -15.67 19.17 13.29
CA LEU A 473 -16.81 18.25 13.19
C LEU A 473 -16.47 16.87 13.79
N ALA A 474 -15.28 16.35 13.50
CA ALA A 474 -14.81 15.06 14.00
C ALA A 474 -14.57 15.07 15.51
N GLU A 475 -13.89 16.10 16.03
CA GLU A 475 -13.63 16.26 17.46
C GLU A 475 -14.93 16.43 18.25
N ASN A 476 -15.85 17.26 17.77
CA ASN A 476 -17.15 17.48 18.40
C ASN A 476 -18.01 16.22 18.41
N ASP A 477 -18.10 15.50 17.28
CA ASP A 477 -18.88 14.26 17.20
C ASP A 477 -18.27 13.16 18.09
N CYS A 478 -16.94 13.02 18.09
CA CYS A 478 -16.26 12.05 18.94
C CYS A 478 -16.42 12.38 20.43
N ALA A 479 -16.27 13.65 20.81
CA ALA A 479 -16.44 14.11 22.19
C ALA A 479 -17.87 13.92 22.69
N LYS A 480 -18.89 14.14 21.84
CA LYS A 480 -20.30 13.86 22.16
C LYS A 480 -20.53 12.37 22.44
N VAL A 481 -19.99 11.49 21.60
CA VAL A 481 -20.08 10.03 21.81
C VAL A 481 -19.34 9.61 23.08
N ALA A 482 -18.15 10.15 23.32
CA ALA A 482 -17.36 9.89 24.52
C ALA A 482 -18.10 10.33 25.78
N ALA A 483 -18.64 11.55 25.80
CA ALA A 483 -19.45 12.12 26.87
C ALA A 483 -20.65 11.24 27.24
N GLN A 484 -21.42 10.80 26.27
CA GLN A 484 -22.57 9.91 26.52
C GLN A 484 -22.16 8.58 27.17
N ARG A 485 -20.99 8.05 26.78
CA ARG A 485 -20.47 6.77 27.26
C ARG A 485 -19.80 6.86 28.63
N LEU A 486 -19.05 7.93 28.88
CA LEU A 486 -18.34 8.19 30.14
C LEU A 486 -19.25 8.83 31.19
N GLY A 487 -20.28 9.57 30.78
CA GLY A 487 -21.13 10.36 31.67
C GLY A 487 -20.54 11.68 32.09
N GLU A 488 -19.71 12.27 31.23
CA GLU A 488 -19.00 13.53 31.43
C GLU A 488 -19.42 14.55 30.35
N PRO A 489 -19.23 15.87 30.56
CA PRO A 489 -19.52 16.86 29.53
C PRO A 489 -18.63 16.67 28.28
N PRO A 490 -19.13 16.94 27.06
CA PRO A 490 -18.37 16.74 25.83
C PRO A 490 -17.18 17.69 25.74
N THR A 491 -16.00 17.17 26.05
CA THR A 491 -14.73 17.88 25.93
C THR A 491 -13.73 17.05 25.14
N ARG A 492 -12.80 17.73 24.46
CA ARG A 492 -11.74 17.10 23.65
C ARG A 492 -10.86 16.16 24.47
N HIS A 493 -10.65 16.45 25.75
CA HIS A 493 -9.85 15.64 26.68
C HIS A 493 -10.45 14.25 26.93
N LEU A 494 -11.75 14.04 26.64
CA LEU A 494 -12.36 12.71 26.74
C LEU A 494 -11.97 11.78 25.59
N ILE A 495 -11.52 12.30 24.45
CA ILE A 495 -11.27 11.50 23.24
C ILE A 495 -10.20 10.42 23.49
N PRO A 496 -9.00 10.75 24.04
CA PRO A 496 -7.98 9.74 24.31
C PRO A 496 -8.44 8.67 25.31
N THR A 497 -9.08 9.10 26.40
CA THR A 497 -9.65 8.25 27.45
C THR A 497 -10.67 7.29 26.85
N PHE A 498 -11.63 7.80 26.09
CA PHE A 498 -12.64 7.00 25.40
C PHE A 498 -12.02 5.97 24.44
N MET A 499 -11.02 6.38 23.65
CA MET A 499 -10.39 5.52 22.64
C MET A 499 -9.50 4.43 23.23
N THR A 500 -8.89 4.68 24.40
CA THR A 500 -7.89 3.79 25.02
C THR A 500 -8.48 2.92 26.13
N ASP A 501 -9.37 3.46 26.96
CA ASP A 501 -9.75 2.79 28.21
C ASP A 501 -10.59 1.54 27.97
N ALA A 502 -10.14 0.44 28.59
CA ALA A 502 -10.78 -0.86 28.50
C ALA A 502 -12.15 -0.91 29.20
N VAL A 503 -12.30 -0.16 30.29
CA VAL A 503 -13.47 -0.22 31.19
C VAL A 503 -14.33 1.03 30.98
N LEU A 504 -15.48 0.87 30.34
CA LEU A 504 -16.53 1.89 30.30
C LEU A 504 -17.77 1.40 31.04
N PRO A 505 -18.53 2.29 31.69
CA PRO A 505 -19.85 1.97 32.20
C PRO A 505 -20.73 1.34 31.10
N ARG A 506 -21.50 0.29 31.44
CA ARG A 506 -22.48 -0.31 30.52
C ARG A 506 -23.66 0.64 30.30
N ARG A 507 -23.45 1.68 29.52
CA ARG A 507 -24.51 2.57 29.02
C ARG A 507 -24.89 2.13 27.62
N HIS A 508 -26.17 1.82 27.42
CA HIS A 508 -26.72 1.51 26.11
C HIS A 508 -26.71 2.80 25.27
N SER A 509 -25.91 2.84 24.20
CA SER A 509 -26.18 3.76 23.09
C SER A 509 -26.65 2.92 21.91
N ASN A 510 -27.83 3.24 21.38
CA ASN A 510 -28.44 2.53 20.26
C ASN A 510 -27.79 2.86 18.90
N ILE A 511 -26.72 3.67 18.89
CA ILE A 511 -26.07 4.17 17.69
C ILE A 511 -24.65 3.58 17.60
N GLN A 512 -24.43 2.69 16.65
CA GLN A 512 -23.08 2.19 16.31
C GLN A 512 -22.33 3.23 15.47
N THR A 513 -21.74 4.23 16.13
CA THR A 513 -20.97 5.28 15.47
C THR A 513 -19.60 4.81 15.00
N ILE A 514 -18.99 5.65 14.16
CA ILE A 514 -17.61 5.54 13.71
C ILE A 514 -16.64 5.41 14.91
N TRP A 515 -16.83 6.26 15.91
CA TRP A 515 -15.98 6.32 17.10
C TRP A 515 -16.08 5.07 17.98
N SER A 516 -17.28 4.52 18.15
CA SER A 516 -17.46 3.28 18.93
C SER A 516 -16.75 2.08 18.28
N LYS A 517 -16.76 2.01 16.94
CA LYS A 517 -16.04 0.97 16.20
C LYS A 517 -14.52 1.18 16.26
N ALA A 518 -14.06 2.41 16.11
CA ALA A 518 -12.64 2.77 16.21
C ALA A 518 -12.07 2.44 17.59
N ARG A 519 -12.78 2.80 18.68
CA ARG A 519 -12.42 2.39 20.05
C ARG A 519 -12.24 0.88 20.18
N ASN A 520 -13.24 0.11 19.76
CA ASN A 520 -13.19 -1.35 19.86
C ASN A 520 -12.05 -1.94 19.01
N ALA A 521 -11.72 -1.31 17.88
CA ALA A 521 -10.55 -1.66 17.07
C ALA A 521 -9.24 -1.31 17.79
N SER A 522 -9.13 -0.12 18.37
CA SER A 522 -7.97 0.32 19.16
C SER A 522 -7.63 -0.65 20.28
N GLN A 523 -8.65 -1.13 21.00
CA GLN A 523 -8.47 -2.14 22.06
C GLN A 523 -7.94 -3.47 21.54
N ARG A 524 -8.50 -3.98 20.43
CA ARG A 524 -8.07 -5.25 19.83
C ARG A 524 -6.67 -5.17 19.22
N LEU A 525 -6.26 -3.98 18.79
CA LEU A 525 -4.95 -3.70 18.20
C LEU A 525 -3.94 -3.21 19.24
N GLU A 526 -4.36 -3.04 20.50
CA GLU A 526 -3.54 -2.55 21.60
C GLU A 526 -2.90 -1.17 21.32
N THR A 527 -3.60 -0.31 20.56
CA THR A 527 -3.14 1.05 20.29
C THR A 527 -3.62 2.01 21.36
N LYS A 528 -2.75 2.94 21.78
CA LYS A 528 -3.05 3.95 22.80
C LYS A 528 -3.15 5.33 22.18
N TRP A 529 -4.13 6.10 22.62
CA TRP A 529 -4.36 7.48 22.20
C TRP A 529 -4.02 8.40 23.36
N ALA A 530 -3.38 9.53 23.08
CA ALA A 530 -3.03 10.52 24.10
C ALA A 530 -3.06 11.94 23.51
N LEU A 531 -3.08 12.95 24.39
CA LEU A 531 -2.80 14.34 24.03
C LEU A 531 -1.39 14.69 24.51
N GLN A 532 -0.55 15.18 23.61
CA GLN A 532 0.77 15.74 23.94
C GLN A 532 0.68 17.25 23.70
N GLY A 533 0.44 18.01 24.78
CA GLY A 533 -0.05 19.39 24.65
C GLY A 533 -1.43 19.37 23.98
N ASP A 534 -1.59 20.12 22.89
CA ASP A 534 -2.82 20.17 22.10
C ASP A 534 -2.86 19.18 20.92
N GLU A 535 -1.79 18.39 20.71
CA GLU A 535 -1.72 17.45 19.60
C GLU A 535 -2.20 16.05 20.01
N LEU A 536 -3.11 15.47 19.21
CA LEU A 536 -3.55 14.09 19.37
C LEU A 536 -2.52 13.15 18.77
N VAL A 537 -2.01 12.23 19.60
CA VAL A 537 -1.00 11.24 19.21
C VAL A 537 -1.52 9.81 19.38
N LEU A 538 -1.01 8.91 18.55
CA LEU A 538 -1.34 7.49 18.57
C LEU A 538 -0.07 6.67 18.76
N THR A 539 -0.04 5.82 19.78
CA THR A 539 1.04 4.88 20.01
C THR A 539 0.59 3.48 19.60
N ALA A 540 1.38 2.84 18.74
CA ALA A 540 1.22 1.43 18.39
C ALA A 540 2.53 0.72 18.72
N ASP A 541 2.49 -0.20 19.68
CA ASP A 541 3.69 -0.82 20.25
C ASP A 541 4.59 0.27 20.85
N ASP A 542 5.85 0.38 20.43
CA ASP A 542 6.77 1.45 20.87
C ASP A 542 6.85 2.66 19.90
N THR A 543 6.03 2.67 18.84
CA THR A 543 6.07 3.75 17.85
C THR A 543 4.98 4.79 18.12
N LEU A 544 5.39 5.99 18.50
CA LEU A 544 4.54 7.19 18.58
C LEU A 544 4.28 7.75 17.17
N LEU A 545 3.03 8.06 16.85
CA LEU A 545 2.60 8.64 15.59
C LEU A 545 1.93 10.00 15.83
N THR A 546 2.47 11.03 15.19
CA THR A 546 1.96 12.41 15.23
C THR A 546 1.16 12.76 13.98
N TRP A 547 0.60 13.98 13.92
CA TRP A 547 -0.11 14.49 12.74
C TRP A 547 0.72 14.37 11.45
N GLY A 548 2.01 14.71 11.51
CA GLY A 548 2.93 14.61 10.37
C GLY A 548 3.13 13.18 9.85
N GLU A 549 2.77 12.19 10.67
CA GLU A 549 2.91 10.77 10.38
C GLU A 549 1.57 10.06 10.10
N ARG A 550 0.47 10.80 9.97
CA ARG A 550 -0.88 10.26 9.69
C ARG A 550 -0.96 9.28 8.51
N ARG A 551 -0.06 9.40 7.51
CA ARG A 551 0.02 8.48 6.35
C ARG A 551 0.68 7.13 6.68
N LYS A 552 1.34 7.00 7.82
CA LYS A 552 2.08 5.80 8.25
C LYS A 552 1.24 4.89 9.18
N VAL A 553 0.18 5.40 9.80
CA VAL A 553 -0.63 4.72 10.84
C VAL A 553 -0.94 3.26 10.51
N ALA A 554 -1.68 3.00 9.41
CA ALA A 554 -2.04 1.63 9.04
C ALA A 554 -0.82 0.71 8.81
N ARG A 555 0.29 1.25 8.29
CA ARG A 555 1.52 0.48 8.06
C ARG A 555 2.23 0.17 9.38
N THR A 556 2.31 1.14 10.28
CA THR A 556 2.95 1.01 11.59
C THR A 556 2.24 -0.05 12.43
N ILE A 557 0.91 0.06 12.59
CA ILE A 557 0.12 -0.94 13.34
C ILE A 557 0.29 -2.33 12.73
N ARG A 558 0.19 -2.46 11.40
CA ARG A 558 0.37 -3.75 10.71
C ARG A 558 1.75 -4.36 10.95
N ASN A 559 2.80 -3.54 10.98
CA ASN A 559 4.15 -4.03 11.24
C ASN A 559 4.33 -4.45 12.69
N ALA A 560 3.79 -3.70 13.66
CA ALA A 560 3.76 -4.10 15.07
C ALA A 560 3.09 -5.47 15.26
N ARG A 561 1.87 -5.65 14.71
CA ARG A 561 1.15 -6.93 14.77
C ARG A 561 1.87 -8.08 14.04
N ARG A 562 2.77 -7.79 13.11
CA ARG A 562 3.61 -8.81 12.46
C ARG A 562 4.78 -9.21 13.34
N LEU A 563 5.44 -8.23 13.96
CA LEU A 563 6.56 -8.45 14.89
C LEU A 563 6.12 -9.28 16.10
N GLN A 564 5.00 -8.90 16.73
CA GLN A 564 4.42 -9.65 17.85
C GLN A 564 4.10 -11.12 17.49
N ARG A 565 3.69 -11.38 16.24
CA ARG A 565 3.48 -12.76 15.75
C ARG A 565 4.80 -13.49 15.53
N ASP A 566 5.84 -12.81 15.06
CA ASP A 566 7.15 -13.43 14.89
C ASP A 566 7.75 -13.83 16.24
N GLU A 567 7.64 -12.97 17.26
CA GLU A 567 8.02 -13.27 18.65
C GLU A 567 7.20 -14.45 19.19
N ALA A 568 5.87 -14.41 19.04
CA ALA A 568 5.00 -15.50 19.45
C ALA A 568 5.31 -16.81 18.72
N LEU A 569 5.80 -16.77 17.47
CA LEU A 569 6.24 -17.94 16.74
C LEU A 569 7.55 -18.47 17.31
N GLN A 570 8.55 -17.62 17.54
CA GLN A 570 9.86 -17.98 18.06
C GLN A 570 9.77 -18.63 19.46
N LEU A 571 8.83 -18.17 20.29
CA LEU A 571 8.57 -18.74 21.61
C LEU A 571 7.89 -20.13 21.57
N LYS A 572 7.41 -20.61 20.41
CA LYS A 572 6.79 -21.95 20.33
C LYS A 572 7.86 -23.04 20.42
N PRO A 573 7.80 -23.95 21.40
CA PRO A 573 8.84 -24.95 21.64
C PRO A 573 9.03 -25.94 20.49
N ASP A 574 7.95 -26.26 19.77
CA ASP A 574 8.02 -27.25 18.69
C ASP A 574 8.21 -26.64 17.30
N GLN A 575 7.60 -25.49 17.01
CA GLN A 575 7.49 -24.94 15.64
C GLN A 575 8.30 -23.64 15.44
N GLY A 576 8.84 -23.05 16.51
CA GLY A 576 9.49 -21.74 16.47
C GLY A 576 11.00 -21.74 16.38
N LYS A 577 11.65 -22.85 16.76
CA LYS A 577 13.09 -22.87 17.10
C LYS A 577 14.05 -22.49 15.98
N ALA A 578 13.67 -22.72 14.72
CA ALA A 578 14.50 -22.30 13.59
C ALA A 578 14.35 -20.80 13.27
N MET A 579 13.25 -20.17 13.70
CA MET A 579 12.82 -18.88 13.15
C MET A 579 13.69 -17.70 13.60
N SER A 580 14.33 -17.74 14.78
CA SER A 580 15.30 -16.71 15.19
C SER A 580 16.49 -16.69 14.22
N LEU A 581 17.09 -17.85 13.95
CA LEU A 581 18.18 -18.02 12.99
C LEU A 581 17.78 -17.67 11.55
N VAL A 582 16.56 -18.01 11.13
CA VAL A 582 16.06 -17.64 9.79
C VAL A 582 16.00 -16.12 9.63
N SER A 583 15.59 -15.41 10.69
CA SER A 583 15.43 -13.95 10.64
C SER A 583 16.76 -13.17 10.57
N ALA A 584 17.87 -13.81 10.95
CA ALA A 584 19.18 -13.18 11.03
C ALA A 584 19.70 -12.62 9.69
N ASP A 585 19.55 -13.34 8.58
CA ASP A 585 20.00 -12.89 7.24
C ASP A 585 18.92 -13.13 6.18
N ALA A 586 18.72 -12.14 5.30
CA ALA A 586 17.73 -12.18 4.24
C ALA A 586 17.93 -13.32 3.22
N ALA A 587 19.14 -13.86 3.08
CA ALA A 587 19.40 -15.03 2.24
C ALA A 587 18.52 -16.22 2.67
N SER A 588 18.29 -16.38 3.97
CA SER A 588 17.53 -17.49 4.59
C SER A 588 16.06 -17.54 4.16
N TYR A 589 15.49 -16.43 3.67
CA TYR A 589 14.07 -16.35 3.30
C TYR A 589 13.80 -15.62 1.98
N SER A 590 14.83 -15.17 1.27
CA SER A 590 14.67 -14.42 0.02
C SER A 590 13.84 -15.14 -1.05
N PHE A 591 13.96 -16.47 -1.14
CA PHE A 591 13.24 -17.32 -2.10
C PHE A 591 11.73 -17.42 -1.79
N LEU A 592 11.26 -17.04 -0.60
CA LEU A 592 9.83 -17.10 -0.25
C LEU A 592 8.98 -16.22 -1.15
N LYS A 593 9.55 -15.11 -1.65
CA LYS A 593 8.83 -14.13 -2.46
C LYS A 593 8.66 -14.56 -3.91
N ASP A 594 9.72 -15.07 -4.53
CA ASP A 594 9.78 -15.27 -5.98
C ASP A 594 10.27 -16.65 -6.42
N GLY A 595 10.60 -17.54 -5.47
CA GLY A 595 11.10 -18.88 -5.76
C GLY A 595 12.48 -18.91 -6.41
N LYS A 596 13.24 -17.81 -6.39
CA LYS A 596 14.57 -17.78 -7.02
C LYS A 596 15.53 -18.77 -6.36
N TYR A 597 16.31 -19.44 -7.21
CA TYR A 597 17.37 -20.39 -6.86
C TYR A 597 16.92 -21.67 -6.14
N ILE A 598 15.62 -21.90 -5.94
CA ILE A 598 15.11 -23.07 -5.23
C ILE A 598 14.17 -23.89 -6.12
N ALA A 599 14.27 -25.22 -6.07
CA ALA A 599 13.33 -26.08 -6.79
C ALA A 599 11.98 -26.15 -6.07
N PHE A 600 10.91 -26.48 -6.81
CA PHE A 600 9.56 -26.65 -6.23
C PHE A 600 9.54 -27.67 -5.08
N ALA A 601 10.27 -28.78 -5.21
CA ALA A 601 10.31 -29.81 -4.18
C ALA A 601 10.96 -29.31 -2.87
N ASP A 602 12.03 -28.51 -3.00
CA ASP A 602 12.78 -27.94 -1.88
C ASP A 602 11.96 -26.87 -1.16
N TRP A 603 11.26 -26.04 -1.93
CA TRP A 603 10.32 -25.05 -1.39
C TRP A 603 9.18 -25.71 -0.62
N ARG A 604 8.61 -26.81 -1.14
CA ARG A 604 7.56 -27.57 -0.42
C ARG A 604 8.05 -28.18 0.89
N PHE A 605 9.29 -28.64 0.90
CA PHE A 605 9.91 -29.27 2.06
C PHE A 605 10.16 -28.26 3.19
N ILE A 606 10.70 -27.09 2.86
CA ILE A 606 11.32 -26.23 3.86
C ILE A 606 10.34 -25.66 4.90
N HIS A 607 9.11 -25.38 4.50
CA HIS A 607 8.09 -24.87 5.44
C HIS A 607 7.75 -25.88 6.53
N ARG A 608 7.58 -27.16 6.15
CA ARG A 608 7.38 -28.23 7.13
C ARG A 608 8.64 -28.49 7.95
N GLY A 609 9.81 -28.39 7.33
CA GLY A 609 11.09 -28.53 8.02
C GLY A 609 11.25 -27.52 9.15
N ARG A 610 11.10 -26.22 8.85
CA ARG A 610 11.24 -25.12 9.82
C ARG A 610 10.25 -25.16 10.97
N LEU A 611 9.03 -25.62 10.70
CA LEU A 611 7.99 -25.77 11.72
C LEU A 611 8.02 -27.14 12.43
N ASN A 612 8.98 -28.01 12.13
CA ASN A 612 9.06 -29.38 12.66
C ASN A 612 7.77 -30.19 12.45
N LEU A 613 7.19 -30.09 11.24
CA LEU A 613 5.92 -30.71 10.84
C LEU A 613 6.10 -31.87 9.86
N LEU A 614 7.33 -32.29 9.58
CA LEU A 614 7.60 -33.44 8.72
C LEU A 614 7.15 -34.74 9.40
N PRO A 615 6.52 -35.68 8.67
CA PRO A 615 6.03 -36.93 9.24
C PRO A 615 7.18 -37.90 9.58
N LEU A 616 7.64 -37.84 10.82
CA LEU A 616 8.67 -38.71 11.39
C LEU A 616 8.14 -39.45 12.63
N ASN A 617 8.69 -40.62 12.94
CA ASN A 617 8.23 -41.46 14.06
C ASN A 617 8.35 -40.74 15.40
N GLY A 618 9.44 -39.98 15.60
CA GLY A 618 9.64 -39.18 16.81
C GLY A 618 8.67 -38.00 16.96
N ALA A 619 7.98 -37.59 15.88
CA ALA A 619 7.02 -36.50 15.88
C ALA A 619 5.55 -36.97 15.95
N ARG A 620 5.29 -38.29 16.00
CA ARG A 620 3.93 -38.86 16.11
C ARG A 620 3.39 -38.67 17.53
N ARG A 621 2.14 -38.19 17.65
CA ARG A 621 1.42 -38.04 18.92
C ARG A 621 0.38 -39.16 19.05
N GLY A 622 0.45 -39.95 20.13
CA GLY A 622 -0.40 -41.12 20.41
C GLY A 622 0.26 -42.08 21.42
N ARG A 623 -0.52 -42.92 22.13
CA ARG A 623 0.03 -43.98 22.99
C ARG A 623 0.45 -45.19 22.12
N GLN A 624 1.59 -45.80 22.45
CA GLN A 624 2.15 -47.02 21.82
C GLN A 624 2.52 -46.91 20.32
N LEU A 625 3.36 -45.95 19.94
CA LEU A 625 3.98 -45.94 18.60
C LEU A 625 5.50 -46.06 18.74
N ASP A 626 6.12 -46.93 17.93
CA ASP A 626 7.59 -47.03 17.86
C ASP A 626 8.15 -45.69 17.38
N ARG A 627 8.96 -45.06 18.24
CA ARG A 627 9.61 -43.77 17.98
C ARG A 627 10.99 -43.94 17.37
N ARG A 628 11.51 -45.17 17.32
CA ARG A 628 12.85 -45.44 16.81
C ARG A 628 12.96 -45.05 15.35
N CYS A 629 14.18 -44.69 14.98
CA CYS A 629 14.57 -44.42 13.62
C CYS A 629 14.34 -45.65 12.73
N ARG A 630 13.57 -45.48 11.66
CA ARG A 630 13.22 -46.57 10.73
C ARG A 630 14.41 -47.10 9.91
N ARG A 631 15.57 -46.44 9.98
CA ARG A 631 16.78 -46.80 9.22
C ARG A 631 17.93 -47.32 10.07
N CYS A 632 18.18 -46.69 11.22
CA CYS A 632 19.32 -47.05 12.06
C CYS A 632 18.95 -47.51 13.48
N GLY A 633 17.66 -47.52 13.85
CA GLY A 633 17.21 -47.98 15.16
C GLY A 633 17.45 -47.01 16.32
N TYR A 634 18.01 -45.82 16.07
CA TYR A 634 18.20 -44.77 17.08
C TYR A 634 16.89 -44.44 17.82
N ALA A 635 16.97 -44.15 19.13
CA ALA A 635 15.82 -44.11 20.04
C ALA A 635 14.66 -43.19 19.59
N ASN A 636 14.95 -42.05 18.97
CA ASN A 636 13.94 -41.13 18.47
C ASN A 636 14.26 -40.64 17.05
N GLU A 637 13.37 -40.95 16.10
CA GLU A 637 13.42 -40.43 14.73
C GLU A 637 12.96 -38.97 14.69
N THR A 638 13.79 -38.06 15.20
CA THR A 638 13.54 -36.61 15.12
C THR A 638 14.09 -36.05 13.81
N LEU A 639 13.62 -34.87 13.40
CA LEU A 639 14.19 -34.20 12.24
C LEU A 639 15.70 -33.96 12.38
N PRO A 640 16.23 -33.42 13.50
CA PRO A 640 17.68 -33.31 13.71
C PRO A 640 18.40 -34.65 13.53
N HIS A 641 17.85 -35.75 14.08
CA HIS A 641 18.45 -37.06 13.87
C HIS A 641 18.52 -37.40 12.36
N VAL A 642 17.42 -37.27 11.64
CA VAL A 642 17.33 -37.66 10.23
C VAL A 642 18.27 -36.89 9.31
N ILE A 643 18.36 -35.56 9.46
CA ILE A 643 19.13 -34.72 8.52
C ILE A 643 20.53 -34.31 9.01
N ASN A 644 20.90 -34.64 10.26
CA ASN A 644 22.23 -34.31 10.81
C ASN A 644 22.99 -35.48 11.46
N HIS A 645 22.33 -36.53 11.94
CA HIS A 645 22.99 -37.53 12.79
C HIS A 645 22.76 -38.99 12.38
N CYS A 646 21.86 -39.26 11.42
CA CYS A 646 21.60 -40.62 10.96
C CYS A 646 22.75 -41.11 10.06
N MET A 647 23.68 -41.89 10.62
CA MET A 647 24.89 -42.35 9.94
C MET A 647 24.65 -43.20 8.69
N ARG A 648 23.44 -43.74 8.50
CA ARG A 648 23.02 -44.38 7.23
C ARG A 648 23.12 -43.41 6.03
N HIS A 649 23.11 -42.11 6.29
CA HIS A 649 23.16 -41.06 5.28
C HIS A 649 24.45 -40.21 5.34
N ALA A 650 25.53 -40.73 5.94
CA ALA A 650 26.81 -40.02 6.07
C ALA A 650 27.32 -39.46 4.73
N ASN A 651 27.25 -40.26 3.65
CA ASN A 651 27.64 -39.82 2.31
C ASN A 651 26.81 -38.63 1.81
N THR A 652 25.49 -38.69 1.97
CA THR A 652 24.60 -37.60 1.55
C THR A 652 24.80 -36.33 2.39
N MET A 653 25.11 -36.48 3.69
CA MET A 653 25.50 -35.35 4.56
C MET A 653 26.82 -34.71 4.11
N GLN A 654 27.80 -35.52 3.69
CA GLN A 654 29.05 -35.03 3.12
C GLN A 654 28.82 -34.31 1.79
N LEU A 655 27.92 -34.79 0.92
CA LEU A 655 27.56 -34.10 -0.32
C LEU A 655 26.91 -32.73 -0.07
N ARG A 656 26.05 -32.60 0.94
CA ARG A 656 25.49 -31.31 1.37
C ARG A 656 26.60 -30.31 1.71
N HIS A 657 27.53 -30.77 2.53
CA HIS A 657 28.67 -29.99 2.97
C HIS A 657 29.55 -29.57 1.77
N ASN A 658 29.92 -30.52 0.92
CA ASN A 658 30.79 -30.29 -0.23
C ASN A 658 30.19 -29.30 -1.24
N ALA A 659 28.86 -29.29 -1.40
CA ALA A 659 28.20 -28.31 -2.26
C ALA A 659 28.50 -26.86 -1.84
N ILE A 660 28.57 -26.59 -0.54
CA ILE A 660 28.92 -25.26 -0.01
C ILE A 660 30.41 -24.99 -0.22
N VAL A 661 31.28 -25.95 0.10
CA VAL A 661 32.74 -25.84 -0.08
C VAL A 661 33.07 -25.48 -1.53
N GLU A 662 32.47 -26.17 -2.49
CA GLU A 662 32.68 -25.92 -3.92
C GLU A 662 32.22 -24.52 -4.35
N ARG A 663 31.14 -23.97 -3.77
CA ARG A 663 30.73 -22.57 -4.01
C ARG A 663 31.76 -21.58 -3.50
N LEU A 664 32.27 -21.79 -2.29
CA LEU A 664 33.27 -20.91 -1.69
C LEU A 664 34.58 -20.97 -2.48
N LYS A 665 35.04 -22.17 -2.80
CA LYS A 665 36.22 -22.45 -3.64
C LYS A 665 36.12 -21.74 -4.98
N THR A 666 35.06 -22.01 -5.74
CA THR A 666 34.82 -21.40 -7.06
C THR A 666 34.84 -19.87 -6.96
N THR A 667 34.10 -19.31 -5.99
CA THR A 667 34.02 -17.85 -5.82
C THR A 667 35.38 -17.23 -5.46
N ALA A 668 36.13 -17.89 -4.58
CA ALA A 668 37.44 -17.43 -4.16
C ALA A 668 38.47 -17.48 -5.30
N THR A 669 38.47 -18.55 -6.09
CA THR A 669 39.34 -18.69 -7.27
C THR A 669 39.10 -17.56 -8.29
N PHE A 670 37.83 -17.20 -8.55
CA PHE A 670 37.50 -16.03 -9.38
C PHE A 670 38.01 -14.69 -8.82
N ARG A 671 38.38 -14.63 -7.54
CA ARG A 671 38.97 -13.46 -6.87
C ARG A 671 40.48 -13.58 -6.65
N ASN A 672 41.13 -14.49 -7.36
CA ASN A 672 42.56 -14.77 -7.33
C ASN A 672 43.05 -15.24 -5.94
N TRP A 673 42.20 -15.93 -5.19
CA TRP A 673 42.65 -16.72 -4.05
C TRP A 673 43.15 -18.07 -4.56
N ARG A 674 44.37 -18.46 -4.18
CA ARG A 674 44.91 -19.78 -4.48
C ARG A 674 44.37 -20.78 -3.46
N VAL A 675 43.79 -21.88 -3.93
CA VAL A 675 43.50 -23.04 -3.06
C VAL A 675 44.83 -23.70 -2.72
N LYS A 676 45.24 -23.57 -1.46
CA LYS A 676 46.51 -24.11 -0.98
C LYS A 676 46.36 -25.55 -0.49
N TYR A 677 45.35 -25.78 0.35
CA TYR A 677 44.98 -27.10 0.85
C TYR A 677 43.46 -27.30 0.77
N GLU A 678 43.04 -28.53 0.52
CA GLU A 678 41.63 -28.92 0.43
C GLU A 678 41.47 -30.27 1.13
N ASN A 679 40.65 -30.32 2.18
CA ASN A 679 40.36 -31.52 2.97
C ASN A 679 41.60 -32.37 3.34
N GLN A 680 42.68 -31.73 3.76
CA GLN A 680 43.94 -32.40 4.15
C GLN A 680 44.59 -31.71 5.34
N VAL A 681 45.50 -32.44 6.00
CA VAL A 681 46.32 -31.90 7.09
C VAL A 681 47.23 -30.81 6.52
N ILE A 682 47.41 -29.71 7.27
CA ILE A 682 48.30 -28.62 6.86
C ILE A 682 49.74 -29.03 7.17
N PRO A 683 50.59 -29.29 6.14
CA PRO A 683 51.93 -29.84 6.34
C PRO A 683 52.85 -28.94 7.16
N GLU A 684 52.62 -27.63 7.15
CA GLU A 684 53.40 -26.67 7.94
C GLU A 684 53.04 -26.65 9.43
N THR A 685 52.13 -27.51 9.88
CA THR A 685 51.72 -27.61 11.29
C THR A 685 51.86 -29.04 11.80
N ASN A 686 52.11 -29.21 13.10
CA ASN A 686 52.11 -30.52 13.75
C ASN A 686 50.71 -30.97 14.21
N GLN A 687 49.66 -30.33 13.67
CA GLN A 687 48.28 -30.54 14.07
C GLN A 687 47.58 -31.47 13.07
N ASN A 688 46.75 -32.40 13.57
CA ASN A 688 46.02 -33.36 12.72
C ASN A 688 44.72 -32.77 12.10
N GLY A 689 44.49 -31.47 12.24
CA GLY A 689 43.30 -30.80 11.74
C GLY A 689 43.24 -30.82 10.20
N ARG A 690 42.09 -31.23 9.65
CA ARG A 690 41.80 -31.23 8.20
C ARG A 690 40.71 -30.20 7.89
N PRO A 691 41.07 -28.92 7.66
CA PRO A 691 40.09 -27.92 7.21
C PRO A 691 39.60 -28.25 5.81
N ASP A 692 38.37 -27.83 5.50
CA ASP A 692 37.77 -28.09 4.20
C ASP A 692 38.47 -27.32 3.09
N LEU A 693 38.85 -26.07 3.38
CA LEU A 693 39.53 -25.21 2.42
C LEU A 693 40.54 -24.28 3.11
N VAL A 694 41.77 -24.25 2.60
CA VAL A 694 42.79 -23.27 2.98
C VAL A 694 43.11 -22.41 1.76
N LEU A 695 42.81 -21.12 1.85
CA LEU A 695 43.02 -20.16 0.78
C LEU A 695 44.21 -19.25 1.07
N GLN A 696 45.05 -19.01 0.07
CA GLN A 696 46.19 -18.11 0.16
C GLN A 696 46.03 -16.92 -0.79
N LYS A 697 46.16 -15.73 -0.19
CA LYS A 697 46.13 -14.35 -0.70
C LYS A 697 47.41 -13.57 -0.42
N ASN A 698 48.42 -13.52 -1.29
CA ASN A 698 49.70 -12.88 -0.94
C ASN A 698 50.29 -13.53 0.35
N ASN A 699 50.53 -12.74 1.41
CA ASN A 699 50.94 -13.23 2.73
C ASN A 699 49.77 -13.37 3.75
N GLU A 700 48.54 -13.56 3.26
CA GLU A 700 47.34 -13.85 4.05
C GLU A 700 46.83 -15.28 3.77
N LEU A 701 46.45 -15.98 4.84
CA LEU A 701 45.90 -17.32 4.81
C LEU A 701 44.50 -17.34 5.47
N LEU A 702 43.51 -17.93 4.79
CA LEU A 702 42.19 -18.19 5.35
C LEU A 702 41.99 -19.69 5.54
N ILE A 703 41.71 -20.11 6.76
CA ILE A 703 41.34 -21.49 7.10
C ILE A 703 39.82 -21.52 7.19
N ILE A 704 39.16 -22.26 6.30
CA ILE A 704 37.71 -22.31 6.20
C ILE A 704 37.25 -23.73 6.49
N ASP A 705 36.31 -23.86 7.41
CA ASP A 705 35.68 -25.14 7.75
C ASP A 705 34.17 -24.95 7.76
N VAL A 706 33.48 -25.65 6.86
CA VAL A 706 32.05 -25.54 6.64
C VAL A 706 31.32 -26.44 7.63
N THR A 707 30.25 -25.92 8.22
CA THR A 707 29.38 -26.74 9.06
C THR A 707 27.92 -26.45 8.79
N CYS A 708 27.12 -27.51 8.87
CA CYS A 708 25.68 -27.46 8.65
C CYS A 708 24.94 -27.92 9.91
N PRO A 709 24.98 -27.18 11.03
CA PRO A 709 24.28 -27.56 12.26
C PRO A 709 22.75 -27.60 12.05
N PHE A 710 22.05 -28.34 12.91
CA PHE A 710 20.59 -28.30 12.92
C PHE A 710 20.12 -27.02 13.63
N GLU A 711 19.06 -26.39 13.11
CA GLU A 711 18.56 -25.09 13.59
C GLU A 711 17.65 -25.26 14.80
N ASN A 712 18.25 -25.32 15.99
CA ASN A 712 17.56 -25.52 17.27
C ASN A 712 17.80 -24.34 18.24
N GLY A 713 17.73 -23.11 17.73
CA GLY A 713 18.07 -21.89 18.46
C GLY A 713 19.51 -21.41 18.22
N GLU A 714 19.82 -20.21 18.71
CA GLU A 714 21.10 -19.51 18.46
C GLU A 714 22.31 -20.23 19.03
N GLU A 715 22.16 -20.83 20.22
CA GLU A 715 23.19 -21.65 20.88
C GLU A 715 23.76 -22.72 19.94
N ALA A 716 22.93 -23.35 19.09
CA ALA A 716 23.40 -24.38 18.17
C ALA A 716 24.42 -23.86 17.14
N PHE A 717 24.28 -22.60 16.71
CA PHE A 717 25.25 -21.96 15.81
C PHE A 717 26.50 -21.50 16.57
N GLU A 718 26.34 -21.01 17.80
CA GLU A 718 27.46 -20.60 18.65
C GLU A 718 28.35 -21.79 19.03
N THR A 719 27.76 -22.89 19.49
CA THR A 719 28.49 -24.13 19.79
C THR A 719 29.25 -24.62 18.56
N ALA A 720 28.57 -24.73 17.41
CA ALA A 720 29.20 -25.16 16.17
C ALA A 720 30.35 -24.24 15.72
N ARG A 721 30.24 -22.93 15.96
CA ARG A 721 31.31 -21.96 15.67
C ARG A 721 32.50 -22.14 16.60
N ASN A 722 32.24 -22.18 17.90
CA ASN A 722 33.28 -22.27 18.94
C ASN A 722 34.05 -23.58 18.83
N GLU A 723 33.37 -24.70 18.55
CA GLU A 723 34.02 -25.99 18.28
C GLU A 723 35.05 -25.88 17.15
N LYS A 724 34.73 -25.17 16.06
CA LYS A 724 35.64 -25.00 14.92
C LYS A 724 36.76 -24.00 15.19
N LEU A 725 36.48 -22.92 15.91
CA LEU A 725 37.53 -21.97 16.32
C LEU A 725 38.55 -22.66 17.22
N ASN A 726 38.08 -23.36 18.26
CA ASN A 726 38.94 -24.09 19.18
C ASN A 726 39.73 -25.20 18.46
N LYS A 727 39.10 -25.91 17.52
CA LYS A 727 39.74 -26.97 16.72
C LYS A 727 40.97 -26.47 15.94
N TYR A 728 40.95 -25.23 15.44
CA TYR A 728 42.02 -24.69 14.60
C TYR A 728 42.82 -23.55 15.24
N GLU A 729 42.59 -23.26 16.52
CA GLU A 729 43.29 -22.19 17.24
C GLU A 729 44.81 -22.39 17.22
N GLU A 730 45.26 -23.59 17.61
CA GLU A 730 46.67 -23.94 17.64
C GLU A 730 47.28 -24.01 16.22
N THR A 731 46.51 -24.53 15.25
CA THR A 731 46.92 -24.54 13.84
C THR A 731 47.15 -23.12 13.32
N ALA A 732 46.24 -22.19 13.62
CA ALA A 732 46.37 -20.79 13.25
C ALA A 732 47.53 -20.10 13.98
N ARG A 733 47.79 -20.44 15.25
CA ARG A 733 48.93 -19.93 16.03
C ARG A 733 50.26 -20.29 15.37
N GLN A 734 50.43 -21.54 14.95
CA GLN A 734 51.64 -22.01 14.27
C GLN A 734 51.81 -21.32 12.91
N LEU A 735 50.74 -21.20 12.12
CA LEU A 735 50.83 -20.58 10.80
C LEU A 735 51.11 -19.06 10.85
N ARG A 736 50.79 -18.38 11.97
CA ARG A 736 51.12 -16.95 12.16
C ARG A 736 52.62 -16.68 12.27
N THR A 737 53.45 -17.70 12.51
CA THR A 737 54.92 -17.54 12.43
C THR A 737 55.42 -17.48 10.99
N ILE A 738 54.60 -17.94 10.03
CA ILE A 738 54.95 -18.04 8.60
C ILE A 738 54.23 -16.95 7.79
N TYR A 739 52.99 -16.62 8.12
CA TYR A 739 52.15 -15.66 7.39
C TYR A 739 51.79 -14.45 8.26
N ASN A 740 51.80 -13.26 7.65
CA ASN A 740 51.45 -12.01 8.35
C ASN A 740 50.00 -12.01 8.87
N ARG A 741 49.10 -12.76 8.22
CA ARG A 741 47.69 -12.80 8.62
C ARG A 741 47.09 -14.19 8.39
N VAL A 742 46.65 -14.83 9.48
CA VAL A 742 45.94 -16.12 9.45
C VAL A 742 44.62 -15.99 10.17
N ILE A 743 43.52 -16.27 9.47
CA ILE A 743 42.16 -16.17 10.01
C ILE A 743 41.41 -17.48 9.83
N VAL A 744 40.79 -17.95 10.90
CA VAL A 744 39.90 -19.12 10.91
C VAL A 744 38.47 -18.63 10.69
N HIS A 745 37.79 -19.21 9.70
CA HIS A 745 36.41 -18.91 9.34
C HIS A 745 35.57 -20.20 9.43
N PRO A 746 34.90 -20.45 10.58
CA PRO A 746 33.80 -21.38 10.62
C PRO A 746 32.67 -20.86 9.73
N PHE A 747 32.38 -21.57 8.63
CA PHE A 747 31.35 -21.15 7.69
C PHE A 747 30.05 -21.92 7.93
N ILE A 748 29.05 -21.24 8.50
CA ILE A 748 27.86 -21.90 9.05
C ILE A 748 26.64 -21.66 8.15
N VAL A 749 26.05 -22.72 7.62
CA VAL A 749 24.72 -22.68 6.99
C VAL A 749 23.86 -23.77 7.59
N GLY A 750 22.84 -23.38 8.34
CA GLY A 750 21.96 -24.31 9.03
C GLY A 750 21.26 -25.28 8.09
N SER A 751 20.98 -26.47 8.58
CA SER A 751 20.42 -27.58 7.78
C SER A 751 19.01 -27.29 7.24
N LEU A 752 18.30 -26.27 7.73
CA LEU A 752 17.01 -25.78 7.22
C LEU A 752 17.15 -24.40 6.55
N GLY A 753 18.36 -24.08 6.08
CA GLY A 753 18.67 -22.94 5.24
C GLY A 753 18.80 -21.60 5.97
N SER A 754 19.12 -21.59 7.26
CA SER A 754 19.48 -20.36 7.97
C SER A 754 20.95 -20.00 7.73
N TYR A 755 21.20 -18.77 7.29
CA TYR A 755 22.56 -18.27 6.99
C TYR A 755 23.12 -17.48 8.17
N ASP A 756 24.30 -17.88 8.69
CA ASP A 756 24.95 -17.17 9.80
C ASP A 756 25.51 -15.81 9.36
N LEU A 757 25.27 -14.78 10.17
CA LEU A 757 25.78 -13.43 9.95
C LEU A 757 27.30 -13.36 10.02
N HIS A 758 27.95 -14.22 10.80
CA HIS A 758 29.41 -14.26 10.95
C HIS A 758 30.14 -14.72 9.67
N ASN A 759 29.42 -15.32 8.71
CA ASN A 759 29.96 -15.61 7.39
C ASN A 759 30.24 -14.35 6.56
N ALA A 760 29.75 -13.17 6.99
CA ALA A 760 29.91 -11.91 6.26
C ALA A 760 31.39 -11.56 6.04
N ASP A 761 32.26 -11.84 7.01
CA ASP A 761 33.68 -11.49 6.92
C ASP A 761 34.40 -12.30 5.84
N LEU A 762 34.14 -13.61 5.78
CA LEU A 762 34.67 -14.45 4.72
C LEU A 762 34.11 -14.02 3.36
N THR A 763 32.79 -13.93 3.23
CA THR A 763 32.15 -13.66 1.93
C THR A 763 32.52 -12.31 1.35
N LYS A 764 32.68 -11.26 2.16
CA LYS A 764 33.17 -9.95 1.71
C LYS A 764 34.60 -10.03 1.16
N LYS A 765 35.46 -10.92 1.71
CA LYS A 765 36.85 -11.10 1.24
C LYS A 765 36.94 -11.92 -0.04
N ILE A 766 36.18 -13.00 -0.13
CA ILE A 766 36.32 -13.96 -1.24
C ILE A 766 35.38 -13.69 -2.41
N SER A 767 34.40 -12.77 -2.29
CA SER A 767 33.44 -12.47 -3.35
C SER A 767 33.42 -10.98 -3.74
N SER A 768 32.86 -10.66 -4.91
CA SER A 768 32.60 -9.27 -5.30
C SER A 768 31.35 -8.75 -4.59
N ARG A 769 31.30 -7.43 -4.32
CA ARG A 769 30.12 -6.79 -3.70
C ARG A 769 28.82 -7.09 -4.46
N ARG A 770 28.87 -7.23 -5.79
CA ARG A 770 27.70 -7.57 -6.64
C ARG A 770 27.25 -9.01 -6.45
N TYR A 771 28.18 -9.95 -6.28
CA TYR A 771 27.87 -11.39 -6.22
C TYR A 771 27.61 -11.92 -4.80
N THR A 772 28.10 -11.24 -3.75
CA THR A 772 27.94 -11.68 -2.35
C THR A 772 26.51 -12.09 -2.03
N LYS A 773 25.51 -11.29 -2.44
CA LYS A 773 24.11 -11.61 -2.19
C LYS A 773 23.69 -12.93 -2.83
N THR A 774 24.02 -13.13 -4.10
CA THR A 774 23.72 -14.35 -4.85
C THR A 774 24.42 -15.56 -4.24
N LEU A 775 25.70 -15.43 -3.85
CA LEU A 775 26.44 -16.49 -3.16
C LEU A 775 25.70 -16.98 -1.92
N LYS A 776 25.28 -16.06 -1.04
CA LYS A 776 24.53 -16.42 0.18
C LYS A 776 23.26 -17.21 -0.14
N GLN A 777 22.47 -16.72 -1.10
CA GLN A 777 21.22 -17.35 -1.52
C GLN A 777 21.44 -18.76 -2.09
N LEU A 778 22.51 -18.93 -2.85
CA LEU A 778 22.90 -20.20 -3.44
C LEU A 778 23.37 -21.21 -2.39
N CYS A 779 24.15 -20.78 -1.40
CA CYS A 779 24.52 -21.66 -0.27
C CYS A 779 23.27 -22.13 0.51
N VAL A 780 22.34 -21.21 0.79
CA VAL A 780 21.06 -21.55 1.45
C VAL A 780 20.25 -22.56 0.60
N ALA A 781 20.12 -22.31 -0.70
CA ALA A 781 19.35 -23.17 -1.59
C ALA A 781 19.91 -24.59 -1.66
N ASP A 782 21.23 -24.75 -1.80
CA ASP A 782 21.88 -26.06 -1.84
C ASP A 782 21.70 -26.82 -0.52
N THR A 783 21.87 -26.15 0.61
CA THR A 783 21.68 -26.78 1.93
C THR A 783 20.25 -27.31 2.07
N ILE A 784 19.25 -26.52 1.68
CA ILE A 784 17.84 -26.96 1.68
C ILE A 784 17.63 -28.14 0.74
N ALA A 785 18.17 -28.07 -0.48
CA ALA A 785 18.01 -29.12 -1.48
C ALA A 785 18.57 -30.47 -1.01
N TRP A 786 19.76 -30.46 -0.42
CA TRP A 786 20.38 -31.66 0.13
C TRP A 786 19.69 -32.16 1.40
N SER A 787 19.23 -31.26 2.28
CA SER A 787 18.43 -31.65 3.45
C SER A 787 17.10 -32.29 3.06
N ARG A 788 16.46 -31.83 1.98
CA ARG A 788 15.29 -32.52 1.40
C ARG A 788 15.69 -33.89 0.85
N LYS A 789 16.78 -34.00 0.08
CA LYS A 789 17.25 -35.29 -0.45
C LYS A 789 17.50 -36.30 0.68
N LEU A 790 18.18 -35.88 1.76
CA LEU A 790 18.37 -36.66 2.99
C LEU A 790 17.05 -37.15 3.56
N TYR A 791 16.10 -36.23 3.75
CA TYR A 791 14.78 -36.56 4.27
C TYR A 791 14.03 -37.57 3.37
N ILE A 792 14.01 -37.37 2.05
CA ILE A 792 13.31 -38.28 1.12
C ILE A 792 14.00 -39.64 1.06
N GLU A 793 15.33 -39.69 1.00
CA GLU A 793 16.10 -40.93 1.09
C GLU A 793 15.79 -41.68 2.39
N HIS A 794 15.69 -40.95 3.50
CA HIS A 794 15.33 -41.52 4.79
C HIS A 794 13.92 -42.12 4.80
N ILE A 795 12.92 -41.38 4.28
CA ILE A 795 11.53 -41.84 4.28
C ILE A 795 11.33 -43.00 3.31
N THR A 796 11.84 -42.90 2.10
CA THR A 796 11.55 -43.84 0.99
C THR A 796 12.54 -44.99 0.90
N GLY A 797 13.79 -44.76 1.31
CA GLY A 797 14.90 -45.70 1.10
C GLY A 797 15.55 -45.54 -0.28
N ALA A 798 14.99 -44.68 -1.15
CA ALA A 798 15.50 -44.43 -2.49
C ALA A 798 16.37 -43.16 -2.51
N ARG A 799 17.59 -43.28 -3.06
CA ARG A 799 18.45 -42.11 -3.32
C ARG A 799 17.84 -41.21 -4.39
N GLN A 800 18.15 -39.92 -4.31
CA GLN A 800 17.50 -38.85 -5.09
C GLN A 800 18.51 -38.05 -5.94
N TYR A 801 19.71 -38.58 -6.16
CA TYR A 801 20.82 -37.91 -6.83
C TYR A 801 21.68 -38.92 -7.58
#